data_AF-A0A1V9ZAG9-F1
#
_entry.id   AF-A0A1V9ZAG9-F1
#
_cell.length_a   1.000
_cell.length_b   1.000
_cell.length_c   1.000
_cell.angle_alpha   90.00
_cell.angle_beta   90.00
_cell.angle_gamma   90.00
#
_symmetry.space_group_name_H-M   'P 1'
#
loop_
_entity.id
_entity.type
_entity.pdbx_description
1 polymer ?
#
loop_
_entity_poly.entity_id
_entity_poly.type
_entity_poly.pdbx_seq_one_letter_code
_entity_poly.pdbx_strand_id
1 'polypeptide(L)'
;VMYSCGLGTYSGEWAFHVGMPALSSLGGAMIVVVPGVMGFASYSPPLDSSHNSINGVSFFKSIAKKFTFHNFDSLPMINLQRKDPRRDSRFVQEEITSKLLIAAAEGDVCEIRRLRSRGANLNATDYDLRTALHLAAAEGKISVVNYLIKHEAELSPVDRWGGTPMSDAINFGHLHVAQLLTKAGVNAKPSGSALAPIARTASKSMSSPMLLRDMACFYAAANGDLEHLKSLLDDGFDFASLRDYDLRTPLHVAAAEGRLEIVQFLVDRAHVPLDVKDRSLRTPLSEAKRSGHAPIVDFLRKALKSPPVAAANFLLHTPANDSDDEVEGYEMSSHSATQFLLRAESREANKAAIASASEDGSSKVNVRTLLQTLRENGLLENDPRLRKLVDNVKLLGSDVNLSYEQYRYLTESGAILLEKAMAQTLVIPHFGEFCDEMIDLYERAKLNRGGQIATYIPQLANVDPEKFGMSLCTVDGQRFNLGDTTDSFCVQSCSKTISYCLAVEELGPEKVHFHMGCEPSGLRFNDLSLLERNGFRIPHNPMINSGAIMSSSLIQRNLPLHQRFEYVMKIWGALCGDGSVGFDNSVCLSERSSADRNCCLGYMMREAECLPDHTDLMETLEFYFEQCSLTANCQALSVLAASLATGGVCPLTNHRIFKAETVRNCLSLMFSCGMYDASGTWSYRVGIPAKSGVSG
;
A
#
# COMPACT_ATOMS: atom_id res chain seq x y z
N VAL A 1 -24.32 -6.56 -18.03
CA VAL A 1 -25.54 -5.83 -18.45
C VAL A 1 -25.38 -4.33 -18.29
N MET A 2 -25.72 -3.69 -17.15
CA MET A 2 -25.58 -2.22 -16.99
C MET A 2 -24.15 -1.71 -17.31
N TYR A 3 -23.13 -2.39 -16.77
CA TYR A 3 -21.71 -2.13 -17.09
C TYR A 3 -21.34 -2.20 -18.58
N SER A 4 -22.03 -3.01 -19.37
CA SER A 4 -21.58 -3.47 -20.69
C SER A 4 -22.45 -3.00 -21.85
N CYS A 5 -23.68 -2.55 -21.56
CA CYS A 5 -24.71 -2.26 -22.56
C CYS A 5 -25.57 -1.02 -22.21
N GLY A 6 -25.42 -0.46 -21.00
CA GLY A 6 -26.38 0.49 -20.43
C GLY A 6 -26.39 1.89 -21.07
N LEU A 7 -25.41 2.20 -21.91
CA LEU A 7 -25.24 3.52 -22.54
C LEU A 7 -25.09 3.41 -24.06
N GLY A 8 -25.62 2.34 -24.64
CA GLY A 8 -25.51 2.04 -26.07
C GLY A 8 -24.04 1.94 -26.51
N THR A 9 -23.71 2.65 -27.57
CA THR A 9 -22.36 2.75 -28.16
C THR A 9 -21.34 3.54 -27.31
N TYR A 10 -21.73 4.00 -26.11
CA TYR A 10 -20.85 4.68 -25.14
C TYR A 10 -20.45 3.77 -23.96
N SER A 11 -20.83 2.49 -23.99
CA SER A 11 -20.70 1.62 -22.82
C SER A 11 -19.23 1.29 -22.48
N GLY A 12 -18.34 1.21 -23.47
CA GLY A 12 -16.91 0.96 -23.28
C GLY A 12 -16.15 2.17 -22.72
N GLU A 13 -16.30 3.36 -23.33
CA GLU A 13 -15.73 4.61 -22.81
C GLU A 13 -16.24 4.91 -21.39
N TRP A 14 -17.51 4.61 -21.08
CA TRP A 14 -18.03 4.72 -19.72
C TRP A 14 -17.40 3.71 -18.75
N ALA A 15 -17.33 2.43 -19.12
CA ALA A 15 -16.69 1.40 -18.29
C ALA A 15 -15.20 1.72 -18.04
N PHE A 16 -14.55 2.39 -19.00
CA PHE A 16 -13.17 2.84 -18.93
C PHE A 16 -12.96 4.09 -18.06
N HIS A 17 -13.74 5.16 -18.26
CA HIS A 17 -13.55 6.44 -17.58
C HIS A 17 -14.29 6.59 -16.25
N VAL A 18 -15.45 5.94 -16.10
CA VAL A 18 -16.37 6.12 -14.96
C VAL A 18 -16.46 4.84 -14.14
N GLY A 19 -16.56 3.69 -14.81
CA GLY A 19 -16.44 2.37 -14.15
C GLY A 19 -17.50 2.07 -13.10
N MET A 20 -18.69 2.70 -13.17
CA MET A 20 -19.86 2.38 -12.34
C MET A 20 -20.97 1.80 -13.23
N PRO A 21 -21.75 0.79 -12.80
CA PRO A 21 -22.86 0.26 -13.60
C PRO A 21 -23.95 1.32 -13.77
N ALA A 22 -24.30 1.61 -15.03
CA ALA A 22 -25.22 2.68 -15.39
C ALA A 22 -26.30 2.23 -16.40
N LEU A 23 -27.34 3.03 -16.55
CA LEU A 23 -28.33 2.97 -17.62
C LEU A 23 -28.77 4.40 -17.97
N SER A 24 -28.82 4.75 -19.26
CA SER A 24 -29.45 5.99 -19.75
C SER A 24 -30.73 5.67 -20.52
N SER A 25 -31.60 6.68 -20.63
CA SER A 25 -32.86 6.62 -21.38
C SER A 25 -32.97 7.80 -22.35
N LEU A 26 -33.70 7.60 -23.45
CA LEU A 26 -34.00 8.65 -24.43
C LEU A 26 -34.82 9.83 -23.85
N GLY A 27 -35.40 9.66 -22.66
CA GLY A 27 -36.04 10.75 -21.92
C GLY A 27 -35.07 11.63 -21.13
N GLY A 28 -33.76 11.35 -21.15
CA GLY A 28 -32.74 12.09 -20.40
C GLY A 28 -32.61 11.68 -18.92
N ALA A 29 -33.33 10.65 -18.47
CA ALA A 29 -33.11 10.04 -17.16
C ALA A 29 -31.95 9.03 -17.23
N MET A 30 -31.05 9.07 -16.25
CA MET A 30 -30.00 8.08 -16.02
C MET A 30 -30.10 7.51 -14.60
N ILE A 31 -29.75 6.24 -14.44
CA ILE A 31 -29.57 5.55 -13.16
C ILE A 31 -28.12 5.04 -13.10
N VAL A 32 -27.44 5.26 -11.99
CA VAL A 32 -26.07 4.77 -11.75
C VAL A 32 -26.01 4.15 -10.36
N VAL A 33 -25.41 2.97 -10.23
CA VAL A 33 -25.31 2.23 -8.97
C VAL A 33 -23.84 2.12 -8.56
N VAL A 34 -23.56 2.21 -7.25
CA VAL A 34 -22.26 1.85 -6.67
C VAL A 34 -22.47 0.63 -5.78
N PRO A 35 -22.14 -0.59 -6.25
CA PRO A 35 -22.45 -1.84 -5.56
C PRO A 35 -21.96 -1.85 -4.10
N GLY A 36 -22.85 -2.21 -3.17
CA GLY A 36 -22.56 -2.23 -1.73
C GLY A 36 -22.38 -0.84 -1.08
N VAL A 37 -22.71 0.27 -1.77
CA VAL A 37 -22.54 1.63 -1.25
C VAL A 37 -23.80 2.48 -1.41
N MET A 38 -24.27 2.73 -2.64
CA MET A 38 -25.41 3.64 -2.90
C MET A 38 -25.95 3.53 -4.33
N GLY A 39 -27.08 4.19 -4.60
CA GLY A 39 -27.61 4.40 -5.95
C GLY A 39 -27.88 5.88 -6.22
N PHE A 40 -27.75 6.28 -7.48
CA PHE A 40 -28.04 7.61 -8.00
C PHE A 40 -29.09 7.55 -9.11
N ALA A 41 -29.89 8.61 -9.21
CA ALA A 41 -30.65 8.94 -10.40
C ALA A 41 -30.41 10.41 -10.77
N SER A 42 -30.41 10.72 -12.07
CA SER A 42 -30.28 12.09 -12.58
C SER A 42 -31.19 12.28 -13.80
N TYR A 43 -31.78 13.46 -13.96
CA TYR A 43 -32.64 13.78 -15.10
C TYR A 43 -32.16 15.06 -15.79
N SER A 44 -31.92 14.99 -17.10
CA SER A 44 -31.54 16.12 -17.95
C SER A 44 -31.88 15.76 -19.41
N PRO A 45 -32.92 16.37 -20.02
CA PRO A 45 -33.37 16.04 -21.38
C PRO A 45 -32.33 16.16 -22.51
N PRO A 46 -31.37 17.10 -22.51
CA PRO A 46 -30.35 17.18 -23.57
C PRO A 46 -29.48 15.92 -23.64
N LEU A 47 -29.44 15.29 -24.82
CA LEU A 47 -28.69 14.07 -25.11
C LEU A 47 -27.46 14.34 -25.99
N ASP A 48 -26.43 13.52 -25.83
CA ASP A 48 -25.26 13.46 -26.72
C ASP A 48 -25.52 12.61 -27.99
N SER A 49 -24.49 12.50 -28.84
CA SER A 49 -24.51 11.71 -30.09
C SER A 49 -24.68 10.20 -29.87
N SER A 50 -24.48 9.70 -28.66
CA SER A 50 -24.74 8.31 -28.25
C SER A 50 -26.09 8.17 -27.50
N HIS A 51 -26.91 9.23 -27.52
CA HIS A 51 -28.22 9.34 -26.87
C HIS A 51 -28.19 9.24 -25.33
N ASN A 52 -27.07 9.61 -24.70
CA ASN A 52 -26.93 9.68 -23.25
C ASN A 52 -27.11 11.11 -22.72
N SER A 53 -27.62 11.27 -21.50
CA SER A 53 -27.89 12.60 -20.92
C SER A 53 -26.59 13.37 -20.62
N ILE A 54 -26.39 14.51 -21.31
CA ILE A 54 -25.13 15.27 -21.31
C ILE A 54 -24.71 15.65 -19.88
N ASN A 55 -25.64 16.24 -19.11
CA ASN A 55 -25.34 16.70 -17.76
C ASN A 55 -25.17 15.53 -16.78
N GLY A 56 -25.90 14.43 -16.96
CA GLY A 56 -25.71 13.21 -16.18
C GLY A 56 -24.32 12.62 -16.39
N VAL A 57 -23.92 12.43 -17.66
CA VAL A 57 -22.59 11.93 -18.02
C VAL A 57 -21.48 12.82 -17.48
N SER A 58 -21.62 14.15 -17.59
CA SER A 58 -20.67 15.13 -17.06
C SER A 58 -20.53 15.07 -15.53
N PHE A 59 -21.66 14.97 -14.82
CA PHE A 59 -21.71 14.85 -13.36
C PHE A 59 -21.03 13.56 -12.87
N PHE A 60 -21.34 12.41 -13.45
CA PHE A 60 -20.75 11.14 -13.04
C PHE A 60 -19.26 11.00 -13.43
N LYS A 61 -18.83 11.59 -14.56
CA LYS A 61 -17.39 11.75 -14.87
C LYS A 61 -16.68 12.59 -13.79
N SER A 62 -17.34 13.61 -13.25
CA SER A 62 -16.79 14.43 -12.15
C SER A 62 -16.79 13.69 -10.80
N ILE A 63 -17.76 12.81 -10.54
CA ILE A 63 -17.74 11.89 -9.39
C ILE A 63 -16.56 10.92 -9.49
N ALA A 64 -16.38 10.24 -10.63
CA ALA A 64 -15.29 9.26 -10.82
C ALA A 64 -13.89 9.90 -10.76
N LYS A 65 -13.75 11.18 -11.16
CA LYS A 65 -12.50 11.94 -10.97
C LYS A 65 -12.21 12.30 -9.50
N LYS A 66 -13.22 12.35 -8.62
CA LYS A 66 -13.11 12.84 -7.23
C LYS A 66 -13.14 11.72 -6.18
N PHE A 67 -13.83 10.62 -6.46
CA PHE A 67 -14.12 9.54 -5.52
C PHE A 67 -13.73 8.16 -6.07
N THR A 68 -13.52 7.20 -5.16
CA THR A 68 -13.03 5.85 -5.45
C THR A 68 -14.18 4.86 -5.74
N PHE A 69 -14.88 5.05 -6.85
CA PHE A 69 -16.08 4.27 -7.21
C PHE A 69 -15.98 3.47 -8.51
N HIS A 70 -14.84 3.49 -9.19
CA HIS A 70 -14.60 2.64 -10.36
C HIS A 70 -14.54 1.16 -9.92
N ASN A 71 -15.04 0.23 -10.75
CA ASN A 71 -15.02 -1.22 -10.49
C ASN A 71 -13.65 -1.77 -10.09
N PHE A 72 -12.58 -1.10 -10.51
CA PHE A 72 -11.19 -1.48 -10.25
C PHE A 72 -10.45 -0.51 -9.32
N ASP A 73 -11.11 0.47 -8.70
CA ASP A 73 -10.53 1.36 -7.66
C ASP A 73 -10.17 0.61 -6.36
N SER A 74 -10.57 -0.66 -6.26
CA SER A 74 -10.16 -1.65 -5.24
C SER A 74 -8.72 -2.14 -5.40
N LEU A 75 -8.09 -1.95 -6.57
CA LEU A 75 -6.68 -2.27 -6.77
C LEU A 75 -5.79 -1.48 -5.77
N PRO A 76 -4.70 -2.06 -5.29
CA PRO A 76 -3.72 -1.34 -4.50
C PRO A 76 -3.20 -0.06 -5.21
N MET A 77 -3.65 1.07 -4.67
CA MET A 77 -2.97 2.37 -4.71
C MET A 77 -3.19 3.20 -5.98
N ILE A 78 -4.38 3.09 -6.58
CA ILE A 78 -4.90 4.13 -7.49
C ILE A 78 -5.13 5.46 -6.75
N ASN A 79 -5.40 5.41 -5.44
CA ASN A 79 -6.13 6.48 -4.75
C ASN A 79 -5.37 7.10 -3.56
N LEU A 80 -4.37 7.92 -3.87
CA LEU A 80 -3.91 9.01 -2.99
C LEU A 80 -4.67 10.33 -3.22
N GLN A 81 -5.11 10.59 -4.46
CA GLN A 81 -5.71 11.88 -4.84
C GLN A 81 -7.24 11.89 -4.81
N ARG A 82 -7.89 10.73 -4.99
CA ARG A 82 -9.35 10.57 -4.91
C ARG A 82 -9.75 10.09 -3.52
N LYS A 83 -10.94 10.48 -3.05
CA LYS A 83 -11.42 10.17 -1.69
C LYS A 83 -12.31 8.93 -1.68
N ASP A 84 -12.07 8.00 -0.75
CA ASP A 84 -13.05 6.97 -0.40
C ASP A 84 -13.93 7.50 0.74
N PRO A 85 -15.20 7.88 0.50
CA PRO A 85 -16.04 8.43 1.57
C PRO A 85 -16.50 7.39 2.60
N ARG A 86 -16.15 6.10 2.42
CA ARG A 86 -16.39 5.03 3.40
C ARG A 86 -15.28 4.93 4.44
N ARG A 87 -14.19 5.68 4.28
CA ARG A 87 -13.00 5.65 5.14
C ARG A 87 -12.60 7.06 5.55
N ASP A 88 -12.34 7.30 6.83
CA ASP A 88 -11.69 8.53 7.24
C ASP A 88 -10.21 8.49 6.81
N SER A 89 -9.81 9.47 6.00
CA SER A 89 -8.46 9.57 5.44
C SER A 89 -7.36 9.72 6.49
N ARG A 90 -7.68 10.16 7.72
CA ARG A 90 -6.73 10.29 8.83
C ARG A 90 -6.27 8.91 9.30
N PHE A 91 -7.21 8.08 9.72
CA PHE A 91 -6.95 6.70 10.17
C PHE A 91 -6.24 5.86 9.10
N VAL A 92 -6.58 6.02 7.80
CA VAL A 92 -5.88 5.32 6.71
C VAL A 92 -4.42 5.79 6.57
N GLN A 93 -4.17 7.11 6.70
CA GLN A 93 -2.81 7.64 6.65
C GLN A 93 -2.00 7.26 7.90
N GLU A 94 -2.62 7.25 9.07
CA GLU A 94 -2.04 6.78 10.34
C GLU A 94 -1.68 5.29 10.28
N GLU A 95 -2.57 4.44 9.76
CA GLU A 95 -2.31 3.00 9.54
C GLU A 95 -1.10 2.77 8.61
N ILE A 96 -1.06 3.49 7.47
CA ILE A 96 0.03 3.41 6.49
C ILE A 96 1.35 3.94 7.09
N THR A 97 1.30 5.02 7.87
CA THR A 97 2.47 5.61 8.52
C THR A 97 3.01 4.69 9.61
N SER A 98 2.15 4.17 10.48
CA SER A 98 2.54 3.19 11.51
C SER A 98 3.24 1.97 10.90
N LYS A 99 2.69 1.40 9.82
CA LYS A 99 3.29 0.25 9.12
C LYS A 99 4.63 0.60 8.44
N LEU A 100 4.78 1.82 7.92
CA LEU A 100 6.06 2.30 7.36
C LEU A 100 7.14 2.42 8.45
N LEU A 101 6.77 2.96 9.61
CA LEU A 101 7.66 3.16 10.76
C LEU A 101 8.10 1.83 11.39
N ILE A 102 7.18 0.87 11.51
CA ILE A 102 7.48 -0.49 11.98
C ILE A 102 8.49 -1.19 11.04
N ALA A 103 8.20 -1.23 9.74
CA ALA A 103 9.10 -1.84 8.75
C ALA A 103 10.49 -1.15 8.71
N ALA A 104 10.56 0.16 8.98
CA ALA A 104 11.81 0.91 9.06
C ALA A 104 12.66 0.56 10.30
N ALA A 105 12.03 0.33 11.46
CA ALA A 105 12.70 -0.17 12.66
C ALA A 105 13.18 -1.62 12.50
N GLU A 106 12.41 -2.46 11.80
CA GLU A 106 12.72 -3.88 11.58
C GLU A 106 13.82 -4.09 10.54
N GLY A 107 13.86 -3.25 9.50
CA GLY A 107 14.83 -3.35 8.40
C GLY A 107 14.23 -3.79 7.07
N ASP A 108 12.91 -3.98 6.98
CA ASP A 108 12.26 -4.54 5.79
C ASP A 108 12.12 -3.52 4.65
N VAL A 109 13.19 -3.41 3.86
CA VAL A 109 13.24 -2.64 2.62
C VAL A 109 12.21 -3.13 1.58
N CYS A 110 11.76 -4.38 1.63
CA CYS A 110 10.76 -4.91 0.71
C CYS A 110 9.36 -4.42 1.09
N GLU A 111 9.01 -4.37 2.38
CA GLU A 111 7.75 -3.77 2.85
C GLU A 111 7.78 -2.24 2.74
N ILE A 112 8.90 -1.56 3.02
CA ILE A 112 9.03 -0.11 2.78
C ILE A 112 8.87 0.21 1.27
N ARG A 113 9.44 -0.61 0.38
CA ARG A 113 9.22 -0.49 -1.07
C ARG A 113 7.76 -0.76 -1.45
N ARG A 114 7.12 -1.74 -0.82
CA ARG A 114 5.68 -2.00 -0.98
C ARG A 114 4.89 -0.77 -0.52
N LEU A 115 5.10 -0.26 0.69
CA LEU A 115 4.43 0.91 1.28
C LEU A 115 4.78 2.24 0.60
N ARG A 116 5.92 2.38 -0.08
CA ARG A 116 6.16 3.52 -0.98
C ARG A 116 5.35 3.39 -2.27
N SER A 117 5.25 2.17 -2.82
CA SER A 117 4.31 1.84 -3.91
C SER A 117 2.83 1.89 -3.46
N ARG A 118 2.62 1.76 -2.14
CA ARG A 118 1.56 2.24 -1.23
C ARG A 118 1.00 3.63 -1.50
N GLY A 119 1.90 4.54 -1.89
CA GLY A 119 1.71 5.98 -1.71
C GLY A 119 2.08 6.51 -0.33
N ALA A 120 2.74 5.75 0.55
CA ALA A 120 3.20 6.28 1.84
C ALA A 120 4.25 7.38 1.62
N ASN A 121 4.06 8.51 2.30
CA ASN A 121 5.07 9.55 2.42
C ASN A 121 6.21 9.03 3.32
N LEU A 122 7.44 9.00 2.80
CA LEU A 122 8.63 8.58 3.57
C LEU A 122 8.94 9.52 4.75
N ASN A 123 8.48 10.77 4.65
CA ASN A 123 8.64 11.80 5.67
C ASN A 123 7.40 11.92 6.59
N ALA A 124 6.49 10.94 6.55
CA ALA A 124 5.42 10.85 7.55
C ALA A 124 6.00 10.48 8.92
N THR A 125 5.38 11.00 9.98
CA THR A 125 5.88 10.90 11.36
C THR A 125 4.91 10.16 12.28
N ASP A 126 5.41 9.62 13.38
CA ASP A 126 4.58 9.28 14.53
C ASP A 126 4.15 10.53 15.33
N TYR A 127 3.47 10.28 16.45
CA TYR A 127 3.07 11.28 17.45
C TYR A 127 4.26 12.14 17.93
N ASP A 128 5.44 11.53 18.06
CA ASP A 128 6.67 12.16 18.55
C ASP A 128 7.49 12.83 17.43
N LEU A 129 6.88 13.05 16.25
CA LEU A 129 7.49 13.66 15.06
C LEU A 129 8.66 12.83 14.46
N ARG A 130 8.82 11.57 14.84
CA ARG A 130 9.89 10.71 14.32
C ARG A 130 9.49 10.12 12.96
N THR A 131 10.34 10.32 11.97
CA THR A 131 10.22 9.75 10.62
C THR A 131 10.77 8.32 10.55
N ALA A 132 10.51 7.63 9.43
CA ALA A 132 11.11 6.31 9.15
C ALA A 132 12.64 6.31 9.24
N LEU A 133 13.30 7.45 8.95
CA LEU A 133 14.76 7.57 9.03
C LEU A 133 15.27 7.61 10.47
N HIS A 134 14.54 8.20 11.43
CA HIS A 134 14.88 8.16 12.86
C HIS A 134 14.93 6.72 13.36
N LEU A 135 13.85 5.95 13.14
CA LEU A 135 13.76 4.57 13.61
C LEU A 135 14.77 3.63 12.93
N ALA A 136 14.98 3.80 11.62
CA ALA A 136 16.02 3.07 10.89
C ALA A 136 17.44 3.42 11.36
N ALA A 137 17.67 4.64 11.87
CA ALA A 137 18.95 5.05 12.41
C ALA A 137 19.17 4.57 13.85
N ALA A 138 18.13 4.64 14.69
CA ALA A 138 18.13 4.16 16.07
C ALA A 138 18.27 2.64 16.20
N GLU A 139 17.77 1.86 15.22
CA GLU A 139 17.94 0.39 15.17
C GLU A 139 19.03 -0.06 14.17
N GLY A 140 19.87 0.87 13.69
CA GLY A 140 21.09 0.57 12.92
C GLY A 140 20.88 0.02 11.50
N LYS A 141 19.70 0.18 10.93
CA LYS A 141 19.22 -0.48 9.70
C LYS A 141 19.77 0.15 8.41
N ILE A 142 21.07 -0.07 8.17
CA ILE A 142 21.84 0.34 6.98
C ILE A 142 21.08 0.13 5.66
N SER A 143 20.41 -1.01 5.48
CA SER A 143 19.63 -1.33 4.27
C SER A 143 18.48 -0.34 4.03
N VAL A 144 17.78 0.05 5.10
CA VAL A 144 16.67 1.01 5.06
C VAL A 144 17.21 2.43 4.89
N VAL A 145 18.25 2.82 5.64
CA VAL A 145 18.89 4.14 5.52
C VAL A 145 19.34 4.40 4.08
N ASN A 146 20.00 3.43 3.43
CA ASN A 146 20.38 3.54 2.02
C ASN A 146 19.16 3.63 1.07
N TYR A 147 18.06 2.92 1.36
CA TYR A 147 16.83 3.02 0.57
C TYR A 147 16.16 4.39 0.72
N LEU A 148 16.13 4.96 1.93
CA LEU A 148 15.55 6.27 2.21
C LEU A 148 16.37 7.40 1.56
N ILE A 149 17.69 7.38 1.70
CA ILE A 149 18.61 8.33 1.04
C ILE A 149 18.44 8.28 -0.49
N LYS A 150 18.42 7.06 -1.09
CA LYS A 150 18.25 6.88 -2.54
C LYS A 150 16.90 7.41 -3.08
N HIS A 151 15.92 7.63 -2.22
CA HIS A 151 14.57 8.05 -2.61
C HIS A 151 14.18 9.42 -2.02
N GLU A 152 15.17 10.27 -1.75
CA GLU A 152 15.00 11.69 -1.40
C GLU A 152 14.11 11.92 -0.17
N ALA A 153 14.16 10.98 0.79
CA ALA A 153 13.61 11.19 2.13
C ALA A 153 14.36 12.34 2.84
N GLU A 154 13.67 13.02 3.76
CA GLU A 154 14.28 14.10 4.53
C GLU A 154 15.36 13.56 5.47
N LEU A 155 16.58 14.09 5.35
CA LEU A 155 17.77 13.56 6.03
C LEU A 155 18.11 14.24 7.36
N SER A 156 17.45 15.35 7.68
CA SER A 156 17.59 16.04 8.97
C SER A 156 16.25 16.58 9.53
N PRO A 157 15.15 15.82 9.47
CA PRO A 157 13.96 16.16 10.24
C PRO A 157 14.31 16.14 11.73
N VAL A 158 13.63 16.98 12.51
CA VAL A 158 13.74 16.99 13.98
C VAL A 158 12.52 16.36 14.62
N ASP A 159 12.74 15.50 15.61
CA ASP A 159 11.69 14.95 16.44
C ASP A 159 11.17 15.96 17.50
N ARG A 160 10.20 15.52 18.32
CA ARG A 160 9.61 16.28 19.42
C ARG A 160 10.63 16.78 20.46
N TRP A 161 11.78 16.13 20.59
CA TRP A 161 12.83 16.44 21.56
C TRP A 161 14.01 17.21 20.95
N GLY A 162 13.98 17.50 19.65
CA GLY A 162 15.11 18.11 18.92
C GLY A 162 16.23 17.11 18.59
N GLY A 163 15.93 15.81 18.69
CA GLY A 163 16.72 14.74 18.10
C GLY A 163 16.59 14.77 16.57
N THR A 164 17.52 14.09 15.91
CA THR A 164 17.60 13.89 14.46
C THR A 164 18.05 12.44 14.19
N PRO A 165 17.84 11.88 12.99
CA PRO A 165 18.35 10.55 12.67
C PRO A 165 19.88 10.42 12.83
N MET A 166 20.62 11.53 12.71
CA MET A 166 22.06 11.57 12.91
C MET A 166 22.44 11.51 14.41
N SER A 167 21.72 12.20 15.29
CA SER A 167 21.93 12.06 16.73
C SER A 167 21.52 10.68 17.23
N ASP A 168 20.44 10.11 16.69
CA ASP A 168 19.98 8.76 17.06
C ASP A 168 21.03 7.71 16.70
N ALA A 169 21.56 7.75 15.48
CA ALA A 169 22.65 6.88 15.06
C ALA A 169 23.91 7.00 15.94
N ILE A 170 24.17 8.17 16.54
CA ILE A 170 25.30 8.37 17.45
C ILE A 170 24.96 7.87 18.86
N ASN A 171 23.79 8.24 19.40
CA ASN A 171 23.33 7.89 20.75
C ASN A 171 23.17 6.38 20.94
N PHE A 172 22.68 5.67 19.92
CA PHE A 172 22.57 4.20 19.91
C PHE A 172 23.83 3.49 19.37
N GLY A 173 24.92 4.21 19.12
CA GLY A 173 26.24 3.64 18.76
C GLY A 173 26.38 3.12 17.33
N HIS A 174 25.41 3.37 16.45
CA HIS A 174 25.37 2.92 15.06
C HIS A 174 26.23 3.79 14.13
N LEU A 175 27.54 3.86 14.41
CA LEU A 175 28.54 4.66 13.68
C LEU A 175 28.52 4.48 12.15
N HIS A 176 28.22 3.28 11.66
CA HIS A 176 28.08 3.01 10.21
C HIS A 176 26.92 3.77 9.56
N VAL A 177 25.80 3.94 10.27
CA VAL A 177 24.67 4.78 9.80
C VAL A 177 25.06 6.26 9.83
N ALA A 178 25.70 6.71 10.91
CA ALA A 178 26.18 8.09 11.02
C ALA A 178 27.14 8.46 9.87
N GLN A 179 28.05 7.54 9.48
CA GLN A 179 28.91 7.73 8.31
C GLN A 179 28.14 7.80 6.98
N LEU A 180 27.04 7.05 6.82
CA LEU A 180 26.21 7.10 5.61
C LEU A 180 25.43 8.43 5.51
N LEU A 181 24.83 8.88 6.61
CA LEU A 181 24.18 10.19 6.69
C LEU A 181 25.19 11.34 6.42
N THR A 182 26.40 11.24 6.97
CA THR A 182 27.49 12.20 6.70
C THR A 182 27.86 12.24 5.21
N LYS A 183 27.98 11.08 4.55
CA LYS A 183 28.22 10.98 3.10
C LYS A 183 27.06 11.53 2.26
N ALA A 184 25.84 11.50 2.79
CA ALA A 184 24.65 12.11 2.18
C ALA A 184 24.50 13.62 2.47
N GLY A 185 25.50 14.25 3.11
CA GLY A 185 25.54 15.70 3.36
C GLY A 185 25.00 16.16 4.72
N VAL A 186 24.61 15.24 5.61
CA VAL A 186 24.15 15.58 6.96
C VAL A 186 25.35 15.92 7.85
N ASN A 187 25.47 17.19 8.24
CA ASN A 187 26.52 17.65 9.15
C ASN A 187 26.19 17.26 10.60
N ALA A 188 27.12 16.56 11.25
CA ALA A 188 27.05 16.25 12.68
C ALA A 188 27.29 17.51 13.55
N LYS A 189 26.26 18.36 13.69
CA LYS A 189 26.18 19.33 14.80
C LYS A 189 25.37 18.71 15.93
N PRO A 190 25.95 18.40 17.10
CA PRO A 190 25.15 18.07 18.27
C PRO A 190 24.32 19.31 18.66
N SER A 191 23.04 19.12 18.94
CA SER A 191 22.12 20.15 19.45
C SER A 191 22.38 20.49 20.94
N GLY A 192 23.65 20.46 21.36
CA GLY A 192 24.11 20.89 22.68
C GLY A 192 24.43 22.39 22.71
N SER A 193 23.66 23.15 23.49
CA SER A 193 23.90 24.56 23.83
C SER A 193 24.03 25.56 22.67
N ALA A 194 22.89 26.06 22.15
CA ALA A 194 22.79 27.41 21.58
C ALA A 194 21.33 27.91 21.56
N LEU A 195 21.01 28.92 22.37
CA LEU A 195 19.75 29.67 22.23
C LEU A 195 19.90 30.67 21.07
N ALA A 196 19.11 30.49 20.00
CA ALA A 196 18.91 31.47 18.94
C ALA A 196 17.42 31.50 18.54
N PRO A 197 16.79 32.67 18.37
CA PRO A 197 15.34 32.78 18.31
C PRO A 197 14.77 32.43 16.93
N ILE A 198 13.83 31.48 16.87
CA ILE A 198 13.01 31.22 15.68
C ILE A 198 11.97 32.34 15.54
N ALA A 199 11.93 32.98 14.37
CA ALA A 199 11.00 34.06 14.08
C ALA A 199 9.55 33.52 13.96
N ARG A 200 8.68 33.90 14.91
CA ARG A 200 7.25 33.53 14.89
C ARG A 200 6.49 34.31 13.82
N THR A 201 6.10 33.64 12.73
CA THR A 201 4.84 33.97 12.06
C THR A 201 3.68 33.66 13.01
N ALA A 202 2.73 34.58 13.14
CA ALA A 202 1.83 34.60 14.28
C ALA A 202 0.55 33.78 14.08
N SER A 203 0.46 32.62 14.72
CA SER A 203 -0.81 32.06 15.20
C SER A 203 -1.00 32.38 16.69
N LYS A 204 -2.25 32.58 17.11
CA LYS A 204 -2.65 32.80 18.51
C LYS A 204 -3.46 31.61 19.03
N SER A 205 -2.83 30.67 19.72
CA SER A 205 -3.46 29.90 20.81
C SER A 205 -2.44 29.08 21.60
N MET A 206 -2.62 29.03 22.93
CA MET A 206 -2.01 28.13 23.93
C MET A 206 -0.48 28.13 24.15
N SER A 207 -0.13 28.09 25.44
CA SER A 207 1.18 27.77 26.06
C SER A 207 2.47 28.28 25.40
N SER A 208 3.13 29.24 26.06
CA SER A 208 4.59 29.41 25.96
C SER A 208 5.30 28.11 26.41
N PRO A 209 6.49 27.79 25.87
CA PRO A 209 7.30 26.68 26.40
C PRO A 209 7.75 26.97 27.84
N MET A 210 7.71 25.96 28.71
CA MET A 210 8.29 26.04 30.06
C MET A 210 9.79 26.34 30.00
N LEU A 211 10.27 27.14 30.95
CA LEU A 211 11.70 27.32 31.19
C LEU A 211 12.28 26.10 31.91
N LEU A 212 13.59 25.88 31.80
CA LEU A 212 14.28 24.80 32.50
C LEU A 212 14.13 24.90 34.04
N ARG A 213 14.01 26.13 34.56
CA ARG A 213 13.73 26.41 35.99
C ARG A 213 12.35 25.88 36.40
N ASP A 214 11.36 26.05 35.53
CA ASP A 214 9.98 25.62 35.75
C ASP A 214 9.92 24.08 35.79
N MET A 215 10.65 23.42 34.87
CA MET A 215 10.78 21.97 34.82
C MET A 215 11.46 21.41 36.07
N ALA A 216 12.51 22.07 36.57
CA ALA A 216 13.17 21.71 37.82
C ALA A 216 12.22 21.75 39.04
N CYS A 217 11.29 22.71 39.10
CA CYS A 217 10.28 22.77 40.16
C CYS A 217 9.40 21.50 40.20
N PHE A 218 8.99 20.95 39.05
CA PHE A 218 8.19 19.72 39.01
C PHE A 218 9.00 18.48 39.42
N TYR A 219 10.27 18.39 39.02
CA TYR A 219 11.15 17.29 39.46
C TYR A 219 11.46 17.35 40.97
N ALA A 220 11.69 18.55 41.52
CA ALA A 220 11.87 18.73 42.96
C ALA A 220 10.60 18.31 43.73
N ALA A 221 9.42 18.68 43.22
CA ALA A 221 8.15 18.28 43.81
C ALA A 221 7.87 16.77 43.72
N ALA A 222 8.31 16.10 42.66
CA ALA A 222 8.21 14.64 42.51
C ALA A 222 9.17 13.88 43.42
N ASN A 223 10.41 14.35 43.54
CA ASN A 223 11.47 13.69 44.29
C ASN A 223 11.43 13.98 45.80
N GLY A 224 10.75 15.04 46.23
CA GLY A 224 10.71 15.49 47.62
C GLY A 224 11.81 16.48 48.02
N ASP A 225 12.42 17.18 47.06
CA ASP A 225 13.48 18.17 47.33
C ASP A 225 12.89 19.48 47.85
N LEU A 226 12.68 19.52 49.16
CA LEU A 226 12.13 20.68 49.88
C LEU A 226 13.09 21.88 49.90
N GLU A 227 14.42 21.66 49.92
CA GLU A 227 15.38 22.76 49.96
C GLU A 227 15.49 23.49 48.63
N HIS A 228 15.42 22.78 47.50
CA HIS A 228 15.33 23.42 46.19
C HIS A 228 14.04 24.24 46.04
N LEU A 229 12.90 23.72 46.52
CA LEU A 229 11.62 24.42 46.47
C LEU A 229 11.56 25.65 47.40
N LYS A 230 12.20 25.61 48.58
CA LYS A 230 12.42 26.78 49.43
C LYS A 230 13.25 27.85 48.71
N SER A 231 14.40 27.46 48.15
CA SER A 231 15.29 28.36 47.42
C SER A 231 14.58 29.07 46.27
N LEU A 232 13.75 28.34 45.50
CA LEU A 232 12.91 28.94 44.45
C LEU A 232 11.88 29.94 45.01
N LEU A 233 11.27 29.66 46.18
CA LEU A 233 10.32 30.59 46.81
C LEU A 233 11.02 31.85 47.35
N ASP A 234 12.22 31.71 47.91
CA ASP A 234 13.06 32.84 48.37
C ASP A 234 13.53 33.72 47.19
N ASP A 235 13.78 33.12 46.01
CA ASP A 235 14.00 33.84 44.74
C ASP A 235 12.70 34.47 44.15
N GLY A 236 11.55 34.37 44.82
CA GLY A 236 10.27 34.92 44.35
C GLY A 236 9.60 34.17 43.19
N PHE A 237 9.80 32.85 43.08
CA PHE A 237 9.18 32.02 42.05
C PHE A 237 7.66 31.83 42.26
N ASP A 238 6.87 31.92 41.18
CA ASP A 238 5.40 31.77 41.22
C ASP A 238 4.97 30.32 40.96
N PHE A 239 4.66 29.61 42.05
CA PHE A 239 4.11 28.25 42.01
C PHE A 239 2.60 28.20 41.71
N ALA A 240 1.88 29.32 41.86
CA ALA A 240 0.43 29.39 41.78
C ALA A 240 -0.08 29.51 40.34
N SER A 241 0.65 30.21 39.46
CA SER A 241 0.36 30.26 38.02
C SER A 241 1.04 29.15 37.19
N LEU A 242 2.08 28.49 37.73
CA LEU A 242 2.84 27.46 37.02
C LEU A 242 1.98 26.22 36.64
N ARG A 243 2.05 25.81 35.37
CA ARG A 243 1.38 24.62 34.82
C ARG A 243 2.33 23.83 33.94
N ASP A 244 2.26 22.49 33.99
CA ASP A 244 2.96 21.63 33.04
C ASP A 244 2.16 21.40 31.73
N TYR A 245 2.68 20.54 30.87
CA TYR A 245 2.07 20.17 29.58
C TYR A 245 0.70 19.48 29.70
N ASP A 246 0.36 18.93 30.88
CA ASP A 246 -0.95 18.36 31.23
C ASP A 246 -1.77 19.29 32.14
N LEU A 247 -1.40 20.57 32.22
CA LEU A 247 -2.04 21.59 33.07
C LEU A 247 -1.95 21.31 34.58
N ARG A 248 -1.07 20.41 35.01
CA ARG A 248 -0.85 20.10 36.43
C ARG A 248 -0.04 21.20 37.10
N THR A 249 -0.32 21.45 38.38
CA THR A 249 0.54 22.26 39.28
C THR A 249 1.58 21.36 39.96
N PRO A 250 2.67 21.91 40.53
CA PRO A 250 3.60 21.12 41.35
C PRO A 250 2.90 20.37 42.50
N LEU A 251 1.77 20.91 42.99
CA LEU A 251 0.93 20.30 44.01
C LEU A 251 0.22 19.02 43.53
N HIS A 252 -0.13 18.88 42.25
CA HIS A 252 -0.63 17.61 41.70
C HIS A 252 0.45 16.54 41.72
N VAL A 253 1.69 16.90 41.36
CA VAL A 253 2.82 15.96 41.28
C VAL A 253 3.23 15.52 42.68
N ALA A 254 3.39 16.46 43.63
CA ALA A 254 3.63 16.12 45.04
C ALA A 254 2.51 15.27 45.67
N ALA A 255 1.25 15.47 45.23
CA ALA A 255 0.11 14.67 45.66
C ALA A 255 0.07 13.26 45.06
N ALA A 256 0.52 13.06 43.82
CA ALA A 256 0.66 11.75 43.18
C ALA A 256 1.81 10.93 43.77
N GLU A 257 2.95 11.59 44.02
CA GLU A 257 4.22 10.98 44.48
C GLU A 257 4.30 10.84 46.03
N GLY A 258 3.19 11.02 46.75
CA GLY A 258 3.13 10.81 48.21
C GLY A 258 3.92 11.80 49.07
N ARG A 259 4.34 12.95 48.51
CA ARG A 259 5.27 13.90 49.15
C ARG A 259 4.58 14.87 50.12
N LEU A 260 4.12 14.35 51.27
CA LEU A 260 3.36 15.13 52.26
C LEU A 260 4.03 16.45 52.69
N GLU A 261 5.33 16.47 52.91
CA GLU A 261 6.07 17.69 53.30
C GLU A 261 6.06 18.75 52.19
N ILE A 262 6.14 18.32 50.92
CA ILE A 262 6.04 19.21 49.76
C ILE A 262 4.60 19.72 49.59
N VAL A 263 3.61 18.86 49.78
CA VAL A 263 2.19 19.27 49.80
C VAL A 263 1.95 20.34 50.86
N GLN A 264 2.46 20.17 52.08
CA GLN A 264 2.37 21.18 53.14
C GLN A 264 3.07 22.49 52.74
N PHE A 265 4.31 22.42 52.23
CA PHE A 265 5.03 23.60 51.75
C PHE A 265 4.28 24.35 50.65
N LEU A 266 3.78 23.66 49.63
CA LEU A 266 3.12 24.27 48.48
C LEU A 266 1.76 24.90 48.84
N VAL A 267 1.06 24.40 49.86
CA VAL A 267 -0.21 24.96 50.33
C VAL A 267 0.02 26.08 51.36
N ASP A 268 0.77 25.78 52.42
CA ASP A 268 0.90 26.67 53.58
C ASP A 268 1.88 27.83 53.37
N ARG A 269 2.83 27.72 52.41
CA ARG A 269 3.83 28.76 52.12
C ARG A 269 3.81 29.29 50.70
N ALA A 270 3.67 28.43 49.69
CA ALA A 270 3.64 28.85 48.28
C ALA A 270 2.22 29.14 47.75
N HIS A 271 1.19 28.90 48.57
CA HIS A 271 -0.22 29.22 48.30
C HIS A 271 -0.76 28.73 46.94
N VAL A 272 -0.32 27.55 46.50
CA VAL A 272 -0.78 26.93 45.24
C VAL A 272 -2.27 26.58 45.35
N PRO A 273 -3.14 26.98 44.39
CA PRO A 273 -4.58 26.75 44.50
C PRO A 273 -4.93 25.24 44.46
N LEU A 274 -5.89 24.86 45.30
CA LEU A 274 -6.24 23.45 45.60
C LEU A 274 -7.23 22.83 44.60
N ASP A 275 -7.87 23.67 43.80
CA ASP A 275 -9.01 23.37 42.92
C ASP A 275 -8.66 23.41 41.42
N VAL A 276 -7.40 23.73 41.08
CA VAL A 276 -6.88 23.67 39.72
C VAL A 276 -7.13 22.27 39.14
N LYS A 277 -7.60 22.23 37.89
CA LYS A 277 -7.80 21.00 37.14
C LYS A 277 -6.70 20.76 36.11
N ASP A 278 -6.22 19.53 36.02
CA ASP A 278 -5.38 19.04 34.94
C ASP A 278 -6.18 18.82 33.63
N ARG A 279 -5.48 18.41 32.57
CA ARG A 279 -6.05 18.05 31.25
C ARG A 279 -7.14 16.98 31.33
N SER A 280 -7.09 16.10 32.33
CA SER A 280 -8.08 15.05 32.61
C SER A 280 -9.17 15.50 33.59
N LEU A 281 -9.28 16.80 33.85
CA LEU A 281 -10.23 17.44 34.77
C LEU A 281 -10.06 17.09 36.26
N ARG A 282 -8.93 16.49 36.65
CA ARG A 282 -8.58 16.08 38.01
C ARG A 282 -7.92 17.22 38.78
N THR A 283 -8.19 17.28 40.07
CA THR A 283 -7.53 18.15 41.07
C THR A 283 -6.41 17.40 41.83
N PRO A 284 -5.54 18.09 42.60
CA PRO A 284 -4.56 17.43 43.47
C PRO A 284 -5.20 16.48 44.48
N LEU A 285 -6.40 16.79 44.98
CA LEU A 285 -7.13 15.92 45.91
C LEU A 285 -7.59 14.62 45.25
N SER A 286 -8.05 14.66 44.01
CA SER A 286 -8.39 13.43 43.26
C SER A 286 -7.15 12.62 42.90
N GLU A 287 -6.01 13.26 42.64
CA GLU A 287 -4.77 12.55 42.35
C GLU A 287 -4.18 11.87 43.60
N ALA A 288 -4.20 12.54 44.76
CA ALA A 288 -3.87 11.94 46.04
C ALA A 288 -4.77 10.75 46.41
N LYS A 289 -6.06 10.78 46.01
CA LYS A 289 -6.96 9.63 46.15
C LYS A 289 -6.58 8.50 45.21
N ARG A 290 -6.33 8.80 43.93
CA ARG A 290 -5.99 7.81 42.88
C ARG A 290 -4.74 7.01 43.23
N SER A 291 -3.74 7.66 43.84
CA SER A 291 -2.51 7.01 44.32
C SER A 291 -2.53 6.62 45.81
N GLY A 292 -3.72 6.51 46.43
CA GLY A 292 -3.87 5.91 47.77
C GLY A 292 -3.32 6.71 48.96
N HIS A 293 -2.83 7.94 48.77
CA HIS A 293 -2.09 8.71 49.77
C HIS A 293 -2.98 9.35 50.85
N ALA A 294 -3.58 8.52 51.72
CA ALA A 294 -4.54 8.93 52.75
C ALA A 294 -4.10 10.16 53.60
N PRO A 295 -2.85 10.31 54.08
CA PRO A 295 -2.42 11.49 54.83
C PRO A 295 -2.52 12.80 54.04
N ILE A 296 -2.24 12.76 52.73
CA ILE A 296 -2.36 13.90 51.82
C ILE A 296 -3.83 14.18 51.53
N VAL A 297 -4.63 13.13 51.32
CA VAL A 297 -6.08 13.24 51.11
C VAL A 297 -6.76 13.94 52.29
N ASP A 298 -6.40 13.62 53.53
CA ASP A 298 -6.98 14.28 54.71
C ASP A 298 -6.44 15.69 54.95
N PHE A 299 -5.15 15.94 54.67
CA PHE A 299 -4.59 17.30 54.71
C PHE A 299 -5.28 18.23 53.70
N LEU A 300 -5.36 17.85 52.42
CA LEU A 300 -6.02 18.63 51.37
C LEU A 300 -7.53 18.80 51.64
N ARG A 301 -8.20 17.75 52.14
CA ARG A 301 -9.62 17.81 52.55
C ARG A 301 -9.86 18.73 53.75
N LYS A 302 -8.87 18.92 54.63
CA LYS A 302 -8.92 19.90 55.73
C LYS A 302 -8.67 21.31 55.20
N ALA A 303 -7.66 21.51 54.34
CA ALA A 303 -7.36 22.80 53.72
C ALA A 303 -8.55 23.35 52.92
N LEU A 304 -9.22 22.50 52.12
CA LEU A 304 -10.45 22.80 51.37
C LEU A 304 -11.70 23.10 52.24
N LYS A 305 -11.64 22.86 53.56
CA LYS A 305 -12.72 23.19 54.51
C LYS A 305 -12.49 24.49 55.29
N SER A 306 -11.31 25.10 55.12
CA SER A 306 -11.05 26.48 55.57
C SER A 306 -11.93 27.45 54.76
N PRO A 307 -12.49 28.53 55.36
CA PRO A 307 -13.21 29.53 54.58
C PRO A 307 -12.23 30.23 53.60
N PRO A 308 -12.55 30.34 52.30
CA PRO A 308 -11.64 30.91 51.32
C PRO A 308 -11.53 32.43 51.48
N VAL A 309 -10.30 32.94 51.41
CA VAL A 309 -10.06 34.38 51.24
C VAL A 309 -10.37 34.74 49.78
N ALA A 310 -11.59 35.22 49.54
CA ALA A 310 -12.06 35.89 48.32
C ALA A 310 -11.76 35.19 46.98
N ALA A 311 -12.52 34.14 46.65
CA ALA A 311 -12.59 33.61 45.29
C ALA A 311 -13.45 34.51 44.37
N ALA A 312 -13.12 34.54 43.07
CA ALA A 312 -13.92 35.16 42.03
C ALA A 312 -14.16 34.17 40.87
N ASN A 313 -15.35 33.56 40.89
CA ASN A 313 -16.10 32.84 39.84
C ASN A 313 -15.40 32.61 38.47
N PHE A 314 -15.50 31.42 37.88
CA PHE A 314 -16.80 30.89 37.44
C PHE A 314 -16.97 29.35 37.44
N LEU A 315 -18.24 28.94 37.41
CA LEU A 315 -18.74 27.57 37.49
C LEU A 315 -18.57 26.77 36.19
N LEU A 316 -18.55 25.43 36.31
CA LEU A 316 -19.53 24.55 35.64
C LEU A 316 -19.59 23.16 36.29
N HIS A 317 -20.72 22.46 36.08
CA HIS A 317 -21.14 21.27 36.84
C HIS A 317 -20.64 19.91 36.31
N THR A 318 -20.54 18.95 37.23
CA THR A 318 -20.47 17.47 37.08
C THR A 318 -21.90 16.86 37.12
N PRO A 319 -22.19 15.52 37.08
CA PRO A 319 -21.37 14.28 37.16
C PRO A 319 -21.43 13.48 35.82
N ALA A 320 -21.30 12.15 35.67
CA ALA A 320 -21.30 10.98 36.57
C ALA A 320 -20.48 9.80 35.97
N ASN A 321 -19.84 8.92 36.75
CA ASN A 321 -20.33 7.69 37.41
C ASN A 321 -20.74 6.56 36.45
N ASP A 322 -20.25 5.31 36.55
CA ASP A 322 -19.03 4.74 37.19
C ASP A 322 -18.46 3.73 36.16
N SER A 323 -17.69 2.65 36.37
CA SER A 323 -17.06 1.90 37.50
C SER A 323 -16.03 0.92 36.86
N ASP A 324 -15.04 0.29 37.51
CA ASP A 324 -14.32 0.43 38.79
C ASP A 324 -12.99 -0.43 38.65
N ASP A 325 -12.36 -0.83 39.76
CA ASP A 325 -11.24 -1.79 39.93
C ASP A 325 -9.80 -1.45 39.46
N GLU A 326 -8.94 -1.42 40.49
CA GLU A 326 -7.50 -1.20 40.62
C GLU A 326 -6.65 -2.37 39.99
N VAL A 327 -5.32 -2.36 39.84
CA VAL A 327 -4.19 -1.76 40.60
C VAL A 327 -3.02 -1.34 39.66
N GLU A 328 -2.10 -0.51 40.15
CA GLU A 328 -1.00 0.20 39.47
C GLU A 328 0.15 -0.64 38.85
N GLY A 329 0.91 -0.06 37.90
CA GLY A 329 2.03 -0.76 37.23
C GLY A 329 3.02 0.03 36.35
N TYR A 330 3.32 1.31 36.61
CA TYR A 330 4.44 2.08 36.00
C TYR A 330 4.44 2.22 34.45
N GLU A 331 3.62 3.13 33.88
CA GLU A 331 3.55 3.31 32.42
C GLU A 331 4.52 4.36 31.84
N MET A 332 5.29 3.91 30.85
CA MET A 332 5.98 4.75 29.86
C MET A 332 4.96 5.49 28.95
N SER A 333 5.41 6.55 28.27
CA SER A 333 4.58 7.40 27.40
C SER A 333 3.61 6.63 26.50
N SER A 334 2.31 6.91 26.67
CA SER A 334 1.17 6.07 26.25
C SER A 334 0.87 5.99 24.75
N HIS A 335 1.89 6.16 23.90
CA HIS A 335 1.90 5.74 22.48
C HIS A 335 3.11 4.86 22.12
N SER A 336 4.20 4.85 22.91
CA SER A 336 5.08 3.69 22.90
C SER A 336 4.33 2.46 23.42
N ALA A 337 3.35 2.64 24.31
CA ALA A 337 2.44 1.59 24.75
C ALA A 337 1.79 0.85 23.58
N THR A 338 1.18 1.53 22.59
CA THR A 338 0.54 0.85 21.45
C THR A 338 1.55 0.16 20.53
N GLN A 339 2.73 0.74 20.31
CA GLN A 339 3.82 0.05 19.58
C GLN A 339 4.37 -1.14 20.36
N PHE A 340 4.45 -1.05 21.70
CA PHE A 340 4.98 -2.11 22.56
C PHE A 340 3.93 -3.20 22.80
N LEU A 341 2.64 -2.88 22.79
CA LEU A 341 1.52 -3.83 22.79
C LEU A 341 1.43 -4.54 21.44
N LEU A 342 1.47 -3.85 20.30
CA LEU A 342 1.56 -4.54 18.99
C LEU A 342 2.83 -5.41 18.88
N ARG A 343 3.97 -4.92 19.38
CA ARG A 343 5.20 -5.71 19.50
C ARG A 343 5.07 -6.85 20.53
N ALA A 344 4.27 -6.71 21.59
CA ALA A 344 4.05 -7.74 22.61
C ALA A 344 3.07 -8.78 22.10
N GLU A 345 1.84 -8.42 21.74
CA GLU A 345 0.84 -9.28 21.08
C GLU A 345 1.44 -10.03 19.89
N SER A 346 2.20 -9.37 19.01
CA SER A 346 2.86 -10.08 17.90
C SER A 346 3.99 -11.01 18.37
N ARG A 347 4.73 -10.67 19.43
CA ARG A 347 5.74 -11.56 20.05
C ARG A 347 5.15 -12.63 20.96
N GLU A 348 3.93 -12.46 21.46
CA GLU A 348 3.22 -13.38 22.33
C GLU A 348 2.36 -14.35 21.52
N ALA A 349 1.72 -13.89 20.45
CA ALA A 349 1.18 -14.74 19.40
C ALA A 349 2.31 -15.55 18.72
N ASN A 350 3.44 -14.92 18.36
CA ASN A 350 4.59 -15.67 17.85
C ASN A 350 5.19 -16.60 18.92
N LYS A 351 5.34 -16.20 20.19
CA LYS A 351 5.76 -17.11 21.28
C LYS A 351 4.79 -18.28 21.44
N ALA A 352 3.48 -18.03 21.40
CA ALA A 352 2.45 -19.04 21.59
C ALA A 352 2.44 -20.02 20.40
N ALA A 353 2.51 -19.52 19.17
CA ALA A 353 2.65 -20.33 17.96
C ALA A 353 3.95 -21.17 17.99
N ILE A 354 5.07 -20.56 18.38
CA ILE A 354 6.37 -21.23 18.56
C ILE A 354 6.29 -22.29 19.68
N ALA A 355 5.65 -21.98 20.81
CA ALA A 355 5.51 -22.88 21.94
C ALA A 355 4.55 -24.06 21.63
N SER A 356 3.46 -23.81 20.90
CA SER A 356 2.58 -24.87 20.40
C SER A 356 3.23 -25.74 19.32
N ALA A 357 4.26 -25.21 18.64
CA ALA A 357 5.09 -25.96 17.70
C ALA A 357 6.29 -26.67 18.37
N SER A 358 6.46 -26.56 19.69
CA SER A 358 7.52 -27.22 20.46
C SER A 358 6.93 -28.18 21.50
N GLU A 359 6.89 -29.48 21.18
CA GLU A 359 6.32 -30.52 22.06
C GLU A 359 6.99 -30.57 23.46
N ASP A 360 8.29 -30.23 23.54
CA ASP A 360 9.09 -30.22 24.78
C ASP A 360 8.94 -28.93 25.63
N GLY A 361 8.14 -27.94 25.22
CA GLY A 361 7.95 -26.68 25.94
C GLY A 361 9.20 -25.78 26.07
N SER A 362 10.32 -26.13 25.43
CA SER A 362 11.51 -25.28 25.36
C SER A 362 11.32 -24.21 24.28
N SER A 363 11.56 -22.94 24.59
CA SER A 363 11.38 -21.78 23.68
C SER A 363 12.40 -21.73 22.53
N LYS A 364 12.39 -22.74 21.66
CA LYS A 364 13.25 -22.88 20.49
C LYS A 364 12.42 -23.15 19.25
N VAL A 365 12.77 -22.48 18.14
CA VAL A 365 12.07 -22.64 16.86
C VAL A 365 12.79 -23.70 16.04
N ASN A 366 12.10 -24.74 15.58
CA ASN A 366 12.68 -25.70 14.65
C ASN A 366 12.67 -25.14 13.22
N VAL A 367 13.81 -25.23 12.53
CA VAL A 367 13.99 -24.73 11.16
C VAL A 367 13.06 -25.40 10.15
N ARG A 368 12.76 -26.69 10.32
CA ARG A 368 11.84 -27.47 9.47
C ARG A 368 10.43 -26.89 9.49
N THR A 369 9.92 -26.56 10.68
CA THR A 369 8.59 -25.98 10.87
C THR A 369 8.45 -24.66 10.10
N LEU A 370 9.49 -23.81 10.09
CA LEU A 370 9.47 -22.54 9.36
C LEU A 370 9.33 -22.72 7.85
N LEU A 371 10.08 -23.66 7.24
CA LEU A 371 9.91 -23.97 5.82
C LEU A 371 8.55 -24.64 5.53
N GLN A 372 8.05 -25.44 6.45
CA GLN A 372 6.76 -26.09 6.34
C GLN A 372 5.61 -25.07 6.36
N THR A 373 5.55 -24.17 7.36
CA THR A 373 4.54 -23.11 7.44
C THR A 373 4.55 -22.19 6.22
N LEU A 374 5.73 -21.86 5.67
CA LEU A 374 5.83 -21.09 4.42
C LEU A 374 5.20 -21.85 3.23
N ARG A 375 5.53 -23.14 3.06
CA ARG A 375 4.96 -23.98 1.98
C ARG A 375 3.46 -24.18 2.11
N GLU A 376 2.96 -24.45 3.32
CA GLU A 376 1.52 -24.62 3.62
C GLU A 376 0.71 -23.35 3.31
N ASN A 377 1.32 -22.18 3.48
CA ASN A 377 0.75 -20.89 3.10
C ASN A 377 0.98 -20.51 1.62
N GLY A 378 1.56 -21.40 0.80
CA GLY A 378 1.83 -21.20 -0.62
C GLY A 378 3.07 -20.38 -0.95
N LEU A 379 3.89 -20.01 0.03
CA LEU A 379 5.11 -19.21 -0.16
C LEU A 379 6.31 -20.11 -0.51
N LEU A 380 6.54 -20.30 -1.81
CA LEU A 380 7.57 -21.20 -2.33
C LEU A 380 9.00 -20.68 -2.09
N GLU A 381 9.95 -21.59 -1.85
CA GLU A 381 11.36 -21.29 -1.56
C GLU A 381 12.10 -20.46 -2.62
N ASN A 382 11.61 -20.44 -3.87
CA ASN A 382 12.19 -19.63 -4.95
C ASN A 382 11.66 -18.18 -4.99
N ASP A 383 10.91 -17.75 -3.98
CA ASP A 383 10.48 -16.37 -3.83
C ASP A 383 11.69 -15.42 -3.59
N PRO A 384 11.92 -14.42 -4.46
CA PRO A 384 13.05 -13.49 -4.30
C PRO A 384 13.07 -12.72 -2.97
N ARG A 385 11.92 -12.55 -2.31
CA ARG A 385 11.79 -11.86 -1.01
C ARG A 385 12.25 -12.76 0.15
N LEU A 386 12.06 -14.07 0.01
CA LEU A 386 12.43 -15.08 1.02
C LEU A 386 13.82 -15.68 0.80
N ARG A 387 14.42 -15.47 -0.38
CA ARG A 387 15.73 -16.05 -0.76
C ARG A 387 16.78 -16.01 0.35
N LYS A 388 17.01 -14.85 1.00
CA LYS A 388 18.01 -14.74 2.09
C LYS A 388 17.69 -15.65 3.29
N LEU A 389 16.43 -15.71 3.71
CA LEU A 389 15.97 -16.61 4.77
C LEU A 389 16.20 -18.07 4.37
N VAL A 390 15.83 -18.44 3.15
CA VAL A 390 15.99 -19.80 2.59
C VAL A 390 17.46 -20.19 2.44
N ASP A 391 18.32 -19.29 1.95
CA ASP A 391 19.76 -19.49 1.81
C ASP A 391 20.42 -19.70 3.19
N ASN A 392 20.08 -18.85 4.18
CA ASN A 392 20.56 -18.99 5.57
C ASN A 392 20.07 -20.29 6.24
N VAL A 393 18.81 -20.66 6.04
CA VAL A 393 18.23 -21.94 6.52
C VAL A 393 19.00 -23.13 5.95
N LYS A 394 19.32 -23.11 4.65
CA LYS A 394 20.07 -24.18 3.97
C LYS A 394 21.53 -24.30 4.46
N LEU A 395 22.11 -23.21 4.95
CA LEU A 395 23.44 -23.22 5.59
C LEU A 395 23.42 -23.75 7.03
N LEU A 396 22.30 -23.59 7.76
CA LEU A 396 22.14 -24.09 9.13
C LEU A 396 21.78 -25.58 9.18
N GLY A 397 20.94 -26.05 8.23
CA GLY A 397 20.39 -27.40 8.22
C GLY A 397 18.97 -27.46 8.78
N SER A 398 18.18 -28.43 8.30
CA SER A 398 16.73 -28.51 8.50
C SER A 398 16.30 -28.75 9.96
N ASP A 399 17.05 -29.56 10.70
CA ASP A 399 16.60 -30.09 11.99
C ASP A 399 17.24 -29.33 13.18
N VAL A 400 17.69 -28.09 12.93
CA VAL A 400 18.24 -27.18 13.95
C VAL A 400 17.14 -26.50 14.75
N ASN A 401 17.32 -26.45 16.09
CA ASN A 401 16.46 -25.73 17.03
C ASN A 401 17.10 -24.40 17.43
N LEU A 402 16.55 -23.28 16.93
CA LEU A 402 17.05 -21.92 17.10
C LEU A 402 16.62 -21.30 18.43
N SER A 403 17.48 -20.49 19.05
CA SER A 403 17.04 -19.53 20.08
C SER A 403 16.20 -18.39 19.48
N TYR A 404 15.46 -17.66 20.31
CA TYR A 404 14.68 -16.49 19.88
C TYR A 404 15.54 -15.41 19.18
N GLU A 405 16.78 -15.21 19.63
CA GLU A 405 17.71 -14.25 19.02
C GLU A 405 18.22 -14.74 17.65
N GLN A 406 18.56 -16.03 17.55
CA GLN A 406 18.94 -16.67 16.29
C GLN A 406 17.78 -16.64 15.28
N TYR A 407 16.54 -16.88 15.75
CA TYR A 407 15.33 -16.73 14.97
C TYR A 407 15.16 -15.29 14.44
N ARG A 408 15.24 -14.26 15.31
CA ARG A 408 15.11 -12.85 14.90
C ARG A 408 16.20 -12.44 13.89
N TYR A 409 17.43 -12.92 14.04
CA TYR A 409 18.51 -12.65 13.09
C TYR A 409 18.28 -13.36 11.75
N LEU A 410 17.81 -14.61 11.79
CA LEU A 410 17.52 -15.41 10.59
C LEU A 410 16.37 -14.81 9.76
N THR A 411 15.35 -14.27 10.40
CA THR A 411 14.13 -13.76 9.75
C THR A 411 14.17 -12.29 9.35
N GLU A 412 15.23 -11.52 9.69
CA GLU A 412 15.34 -10.07 9.37
C GLU A 412 15.02 -9.75 7.91
N SER A 413 15.35 -10.65 6.99
CA SER A 413 14.85 -10.63 5.62
C SER A 413 13.64 -11.56 5.44
N GLY A 414 12.45 -10.99 5.35
CA GLY A 414 11.20 -11.72 5.07
C GLY A 414 10.29 -11.93 6.27
N ALA A 415 10.65 -11.44 7.46
CA ALA A 415 9.84 -11.50 8.68
C ALA A 415 8.36 -11.20 8.43
N ILE A 416 8.03 -10.08 7.77
CA ILE A 416 6.65 -9.64 7.55
C ILE A 416 5.83 -10.62 6.68
N LEU A 417 6.46 -11.40 5.79
CA LEU A 417 5.78 -12.46 5.03
C LEU A 417 5.56 -13.72 5.88
N LEU A 418 6.53 -14.07 6.71
CA LEU A 418 6.44 -15.19 7.65
C LEU A 418 5.40 -14.92 8.74
N GLU A 419 5.40 -13.72 9.32
CA GLU A 419 4.42 -13.28 10.31
C GLU A 419 3.01 -13.23 9.73
N LYS A 420 2.84 -12.76 8.47
CA LYS A 420 1.56 -12.86 7.76
C LYS A 420 1.08 -14.29 7.59
N ALA A 421 1.97 -15.22 7.25
CA ALA A 421 1.66 -16.65 7.10
C ALA A 421 1.24 -17.27 8.45
N MET A 422 2.05 -17.05 9.50
CA MET A 422 1.77 -17.53 10.86
C MET A 422 0.48 -16.94 11.44
N ALA A 423 0.23 -15.65 11.23
CA ALA A 423 -0.98 -14.96 11.69
C ALA A 423 -2.19 -15.14 10.75
N GLN A 424 -2.07 -15.93 9.67
CA GLN A 424 -3.16 -16.16 8.70
C GLN A 424 -3.73 -14.85 8.10
N THR A 425 -2.89 -13.85 7.86
CA THR A 425 -3.25 -12.51 7.32
C THR A 425 -2.77 -12.27 5.88
N LEU A 426 -2.38 -13.32 5.17
CA LEU A 426 -2.23 -13.32 3.71
C LEU A 426 -3.62 -13.19 3.05
N VAL A 427 -3.66 -12.66 1.82
CA VAL A 427 -4.91 -12.44 1.06
C VAL A 427 -5.81 -13.69 0.92
N ILE A 428 -5.23 -14.89 0.91
CA ILE A 428 -5.94 -16.15 1.11
C ILE A 428 -5.34 -16.82 2.37
N PRO A 429 -6.03 -16.80 3.53
CA PRO A 429 -5.52 -17.38 4.77
C PRO A 429 -5.28 -18.89 4.67
N HIS A 430 -6.37 -19.66 4.52
CA HIS A 430 -6.34 -21.13 4.49
C HIS A 430 -6.01 -21.63 3.07
N PHE A 431 -4.79 -21.34 2.63
CA PHE A 431 -4.35 -21.58 1.25
C PHE A 431 -4.41 -23.06 0.84
N GLY A 432 -4.19 -23.99 1.77
CA GLY A 432 -4.31 -25.44 1.53
C GLY A 432 -5.72 -25.86 1.11
N GLU A 433 -6.74 -25.52 1.90
CA GLU A 433 -8.15 -25.83 1.60
C GLU A 433 -8.59 -25.26 0.24
N PHE A 434 -8.16 -24.03 -0.06
CA PHE A 434 -8.39 -23.39 -1.36
C PHE A 434 -7.67 -24.12 -2.51
N CYS A 435 -6.46 -24.63 -2.29
CA CYS A 435 -5.74 -25.45 -3.26
C CYS A 435 -6.45 -26.79 -3.55
N ASP A 436 -7.05 -27.41 -2.54
CA ASP A 436 -7.83 -28.65 -2.70
C ASP A 436 -9.08 -28.42 -3.55
N GLU A 437 -9.85 -27.34 -3.31
CA GLU A 437 -10.96 -26.94 -4.20
C GLU A 437 -10.50 -26.69 -5.65
N MET A 438 -9.30 -26.11 -5.83
CA MET A 438 -8.72 -25.88 -7.16
C MET A 438 -8.27 -27.17 -7.87
N ILE A 439 -7.90 -28.23 -7.14
CA ILE A 439 -7.66 -29.57 -7.72
C ILE A 439 -8.98 -30.13 -8.28
N ASP A 440 -10.05 -30.09 -7.49
CA ASP A 440 -11.37 -30.56 -7.89
C ASP A 440 -11.95 -29.78 -9.09
N LEU A 441 -11.68 -28.47 -9.18
CA LEU A 441 -12.01 -27.66 -10.35
C LEU A 441 -11.17 -28.03 -11.58
N TYR A 442 -9.87 -28.23 -11.39
CA TYR A 442 -8.92 -28.58 -12.45
C TYR A 442 -9.23 -29.95 -13.09
N GLU A 443 -9.39 -31.01 -12.29
CA GLU A 443 -9.69 -32.35 -12.82
C GLU A 443 -11.07 -32.40 -13.50
N ARG A 444 -12.06 -31.64 -13.02
CA ARG A 444 -13.36 -31.48 -13.74
C ARG A 444 -13.20 -30.76 -15.08
N ALA A 445 -12.37 -29.71 -15.17
CA ALA A 445 -12.12 -28.98 -16.41
C ALA A 445 -11.37 -29.84 -17.44
N LYS A 446 -10.39 -30.62 -16.98
CA LYS A 446 -9.54 -31.54 -17.76
C LYS A 446 -10.34 -32.63 -18.51
N LEU A 447 -11.51 -33.03 -18.00
CA LEU A 447 -12.43 -33.95 -18.71
C LEU A 447 -12.97 -33.40 -20.03
N ASN A 448 -12.90 -32.07 -20.27
CA ASN A 448 -13.31 -31.47 -21.52
C ASN A 448 -12.25 -31.69 -22.62
N ARG A 449 -12.40 -32.77 -23.40
CA ARG A 449 -11.61 -33.03 -24.62
C ARG A 449 -12.21 -32.42 -25.89
N GLY A 450 -13.00 -31.35 -25.76
CA GLY A 450 -13.59 -30.61 -26.87
C GLY A 450 -12.76 -29.38 -27.26
N GLY A 451 -12.60 -29.14 -28.57
CA GLY A 451 -11.86 -28.01 -29.11
C GLY A 451 -11.17 -28.35 -30.43
N GLN A 452 -10.39 -27.42 -30.95
CA GLN A 452 -9.45 -27.63 -32.07
C GLN A 452 -8.22 -26.76 -31.83
N ILE A 453 -7.02 -27.30 -32.06
CA ILE A 453 -5.77 -26.54 -32.02
C ILE A 453 -5.68 -25.57 -33.20
N ALA A 454 -4.90 -24.49 -33.05
CA ALA A 454 -4.68 -23.54 -34.14
C ALA A 454 -3.76 -24.12 -35.22
N THR A 455 -4.30 -24.38 -36.41
CA THR A 455 -3.59 -25.09 -37.50
C THR A 455 -3.02 -24.20 -38.60
N TYR A 456 -3.16 -22.87 -38.50
CA TYR A 456 -2.76 -21.94 -39.57
C TYR A 456 -1.23 -21.74 -39.70
N ILE A 457 -0.45 -22.08 -38.66
CA ILE A 457 1.01 -22.20 -38.73
C ILE A 457 1.48 -23.55 -38.14
N PRO A 458 2.54 -24.18 -38.68
CA PRO A 458 2.98 -25.52 -38.27
C PRO A 458 3.32 -25.67 -36.78
N GLN A 459 3.85 -24.61 -36.16
CA GLN A 459 4.28 -24.62 -34.76
C GLN A 459 3.11 -24.80 -33.79
N LEU A 460 1.95 -24.19 -34.09
CA LEU A 460 0.73 -24.37 -33.32
C LEU A 460 0.00 -25.67 -33.69
N ALA A 461 0.08 -26.09 -34.96
CA ALA A 461 -0.50 -27.33 -35.46
C ALA A 461 0.16 -28.61 -34.87
N ASN A 462 1.40 -28.50 -34.37
CA ASN A 462 2.16 -29.61 -33.78
C ASN A 462 2.10 -29.65 -32.24
N VAL A 463 1.27 -28.83 -31.60
CA VAL A 463 1.06 -28.86 -30.14
C VAL A 463 0.17 -30.05 -29.76
N ASP A 464 0.58 -30.77 -28.71
CA ASP A 464 -0.22 -31.85 -28.12
C ASP A 464 -1.54 -31.31 -27.52
N PRO A 465 -2.72 -31.73 -28.03
CA PRO A 465 -4.02 -31.22 -27.60
C PRO A 465 -4.45 -31.72 -26.22
N GLU A 466 -3.80 -32.73 -25.64
CA GLU A 466 -4.17 -33.27 -24.32
C GLU A 466 -3.57 -32.47 -23.15
N LYS A 467 -2.62 -31.56 -23.44
CA LYS A 467 -1.93 -30.71 -22.47
C LYS A 467 -2.86 -29.76 -21.75
N PHE A 468 -2.68 -29.63 -20.44
CA PHE A 468 -3.41 -28.69 -19.62
C PHE A 468 -2.56 -28.26 -18.43
N GLY A 469 -2.34 -26.95 -18.27
CA GLY A 469 -1.51 -26.38 -17.21
C GLY A 469 -2.19 -25.18 -16.56
N MET A 470 -2.46 -25.26 -15.26
CA MET A 470 -3.06 -24.19 -14.46
C MET A 470 -2.09 -23.70 -13.38
N SER A 471 -1.80 -22.41 -13.39
CA SER A 471 -0.97 -21.75 -12.36
C SER A 471 -1.70 -20.58 -11.74
N LEU A 472 -1.55 -20.44 -10.42
CA LEU A 472 -2.13 -19.38 -9.62
C LEU A 472 -1.03 -18.64 -8.84
N CYS A 473 -1.12 -17.32 -8.80
CA CYS A 473 -0.31 -16.46 -7.93
C CYS A 473 -1.21 -15.41 -7.27
N THR A 474 -1.14 -15.27 -5.94
CA THR A 474 -1.91 -14.25 -5.20
C THR A 474 -1.16 -12.93 -5.10
N VAL A 475 -1.86 -11.85 -4.70
CA VAL A 475 -1.25 -10.51 -4.55
C VAL A 475 -0.20 -10.41 -3.42
N ASP A 476 -0.15 -11.37 -2.49
CA ASP A 476 0.94 -11.51 -1.52
C ASP A 476 2.06 -12.47 -2.00
N GLY A 477 1.89 -13.14 -3.15
CA GLY A 477 2.89 -14.02 -3.79
C GLY A 477 2.75 -15.52 -3.49
N GLN A 478 1.65 -15.94 -2.85
CA GLN A 478 1.32 -17.36 -2.65
C GLN A 478 1.09 -18.02 -4.01
N ARG A 479 1.61 -19.22 -4.25
CA ARG A 479 1.61 -19.86 -5.58
C ARG A 479 1.24 -21.33 -5.54
N PHE A 480 0.46 -21.76 -6.54
CA PHE A 480 0.00 -23.14 -6.73
C PHE A 480 -0.06 -23.50 -8.22
N ASN A 481 0.22 -24.76 -8.56
CA ASN A 481 0.45 -25.22 -9.94
C ASN A 481 -0.10 -26.64 -10.14
N LEU A 482 -0.85 -26.87 -11.22
CA LEU A 482 -1.43 -28.16 -11.62
C LEU A 482 -1.20 -28.43 -13.11
N GLY A 483 -0.75 -29.64 -13.45
CA GLY A 483 -0.49 -30.03 -14.83
C GLY A 483 0.75 -29.39 -15.47
N ASP A 484 0.69 -29.17 -16.78
CA ASP A 484 1.81 -28.85 -17.68
C ASP A 484 2.30 -27.38 -17.56
N THR A 485 2.43 -26.88 -16.33
CA THR A 485 2.65 -25.46 -16.02
C THR A 485 4.04 -24.92 -16.37
N THR A 486 5.02 -25.80 -16.56
CA THR A 486 6.42 -25.44 -16.86
C THR A 486 6.67 -25.19 -18.33
N ASP A 487 5.83 -25.73 -19.20
CA ASP A 487 6.01 -25.69 -20.65
C ASP A 487 5.85 -24.28 -21.19
N SER A 488 6.81 -23.85 -22.02
CA SER A 488 6.84 -22.51 -22.60
C SER A 488 6.09 -22.48 -23.93
N PHE A 489 5.19 -21.52 -24.10
CA PHE A 489 4.39 -21.31 -25.30
C PHE A 489 4.38 -19.83 -25.70
N CYS A 490 4.10 -19.54 -26.97
CA CYS A 490 3.97 -18.17 -27.45
C CYS A 490 2.75 -17.49 -26.83
N VAL A 491 2.94 -16.32 -26.21
CA VAL A 491 1.87 -15.60 -25.50
C VAL A 491 0.81 -15.02 -26.45
N GLN A 492 1.15 -14.85 -27.72
CA GLN A 492 0.22 -14.47 -28.78
C GLN A 492 -0.60 -13.22 -28.41
N SER A 493 -1.92 -13.23 -28.64
CA SER A 493 -2.82 -12.10 -28.34
C SER A 493 -2.85 -11.66 -26.87
N CYS A 494 -2.24 -12.38 -25.92
CA CYS A 494 -2.09 -11.92 -24.54
C CYS A 494 -1.15 -10.71 -24.44
N SER A 495 -0.15 -10.57 -25.34
CA SER A 495 0.83 -9.48 -25.32
C SER A 495 0.25 -8.08 -25.53
N LYS A 496 -0.94 -8.01 -26.14
CA LYS A 496 -1.69 -6.77 -26.38
C LYS A 496 -1.98 -6.01 -25.09
N THR A 497 -2.18 -6.72 -23.98
CA THR A 497 -2.38 -6.13 -22.65
C THR A 497 -1.15 -5.35 -22.18
N ILE A 498 0.04 -5.92 -22.33
CA ILE A 498 1.31 -5.30 -21.91
C ILE A 498 1.73 -4.20 -22.88
N SER A 499 1.55 -4.40 -24.19
CA SER A 499 1.84 -3.40 -25.22
C SER A 499 0.99 -2.14 -25.04
N TYR A 500 -0.30 -2.30 -24.67
CA TYR A 500 -1.15 -1.18 -24.27
C TYR A 500 -0.63 -0.47 -23.01
N CYS A 501 -0.31 -1.21 -21.95
CA CYS A 501 0.25 -0.63 -20.71
C CYS A 501 1.52 0.19 -20.98
N LEU A 502 2.43 -0.33 -21.82
CA LEU A 502 3.66 0.37 -22.21
C LEU A 502 3.38 1.71 -22.90
N ALA A 503 2.49 1.73 -23.90
CA ALA A 503 2.11 2.96 -24.59
C ALA A 503 1.48 4.00 -23.63
N VAL A 504 0.66 3.54 -22.67
CA VAL A 504 0.02 4.43 -21.68
C VAL A 504 1.00 4.92 -20.61
N GLU A 505 2.01 4.13 -20.23
CA GLU A 505 3.08 4.60 -19.34
C GLU A 505 3.91 5.72 -19.97
N GLU A 506 4.27 5.57 -21.25
CA GLU A 506 5.14 6.47 -22.01
C GLU A 506 4.44 7.77 -22.41
N LEU A 507 3.19 7.70 -22.88
CA LEU A 507 2.48 8.83 -23.48
C LEU A 507 1.31 9.37 -22.66
N GLY A 508 0.83 8.61 -21.68
CA GLY A 508 -0.40 8.90 -20.93
C GLY A 508 -1.67 8.48 -21.70
N PRO A 509 -2.78 8.20 -20.98
CA PRO A 509 -3.98 7.62 -21.59
C PRO A 509 -4.65 8.54 -22.62
N GLU A 510 -4.58 9.86 -22.44
CA GLU A 510 -5.20 10.83 -23.36
C GLU A 510 -4.53 10.81 -24.75
N LYS A 511 -3.20 10.63 -24.83
CA LYS A 511 -2.50 10.52 -26.12
C LYS A 511 -2.71 9.15 -26.78
N VAL A 512 -2.69 8.06 -26.00
CA VAL A 512 -2.98 6.72 -26.54
C VAL A 512 -4.41 6.66 -27.09
N HIS A 513 -5.39 7.19 -26.35
CA HIS A 513 -6.78 7.19 -26.77
C HIS A 513 -7.19 8.34 -27.70
N PHE A 514 -6.25 9.16 -28.15
CA PHE A 514 -6.39 9.93 -29.39
C PHE A 514 -6.35 8.97 -30.59
N HIS A 515 -5.35 8.08 -30.64
CA HIS A 515 -5.11 7.14 -31.74
C HIS A 515 -5.98 5.87 -31.72
N MET A 516 -6.66 5.53 -30.61
CA MET A 516 -7.56 4.36 -30.53
C MET A 516 -8.71 4.56 -29.53
N GLY A 517 -9.85 3.88 -29.76
CA GLY A 517 -11.00 3.94 -28.87
C GLY A 517 -10.87 3.09 -27.59
N CYS A 518 -11.99 2.99 -26.86
CA CYS A 518 -12.18 2.12 -25.69
C CYS A 518 -13.37 1.16 -25.84
N GLU A 519 -14.01 1.13 -27.01
CA GLU A 519 -15.26 0.40 -27.23
C GLU A 519 -15.01 -1.04 -27.73
N PRO A 520 -15.83 -2.03 -27.32
CA PRO A 520 -15.88 -3.31 -28.02
C PRO A 520 -16.33 -3.09 -29.47
N SER A 521 -15.82 -3.91 -30.40
CA SER A 521 -16.13 -3.75 -31.83
C SER A 521 -17.61 -3.96 -32.15
N GLY A 522 -18.28 -4.88 -31.44
CA GLY A 522 -19.63 -5.37 -31.80
C GLY A 522 -19.66 -6.22 -33.08
N LEU A 523 -18.53 -6.31 -33.77
CA LEU A 523 -18.27 -7.04 -35.02
C LEU A 523 -17.44 -8.30 -34.72
N ARG A 524 -17.37 -9.24 -35.67
CA ARG A 524 -16.58 -10.46 -35.51
C ARG A 524 -15.10 -10.13 -35.42
N PHE A 525 -14.34 -10.88 -34.63
CA PHE A 525 -12.91 -10.67 -34.43
C PHE A 525 -12.10 -10.67 -35.73
N ASN A 526 -12.58 -11.36 -36.78
CA ASN A 526 -11.94 -11.42 -38.10
C ASN A 526 -12.33 -10.29 -39.07
N ASP A 527 -13.31 -9.44 -38.74
CA ASP A 527 -13.73 -8.35 -39.62
C ASP A 527 -12.62 -7.27 -39.76
N LEU A 528 -12.58 -6.60 -40.90
CA LEU A 528 -11.67 -5.49 -41.18
C LEU A 528 -12.41 -4.18 -40.95
N SER A 529 -12.24 -3.59 -39.76
CA SER A 529 -13.01 -2.44 -39.30
C SER A 529 -12.16 -1.43 -38.52
N LEU A 530 -12.58 -0.17 -38.59
CA LEU A 530 -12.14 0.93 -37.74
C LEU A 530 -13.40 1.62 -37.17
N LEU A 531 -13.29 2.08 -35.93
CA LEU A 531 -14.28 2.93 -35.28
C LEU A 531 -14.26 4.32 -35.94
N GLU A 532 -15.40 4.76 -36.47
CA GLU A 532 -15.59 6.14 -36.87
C GLU A 532 -15.93 6.99 -35.63
N ARG A 533 -15.11 8.00 -35.33
CA ARG A 533 -15.30 8.92 -34.21
C ARG A 533 -14.92 10.34 -34.63
N ASN A 534 -15.89 11.25 -34.58
CA ASN A 534 -15.72 12.67 -34.94
C ASN A 534 -15.15 12.90 -36.37
N GLY A 535 -15.47 12.03 -37.32
CA GLY A 535 -14.96 12.07 -38.71
C GLY A 535 -13.61 11.39 -38.94
N PHE A 536 -12.96 10.88 -37.89
CA PHE A 536 -11.71 10.10 -37.99
C PHE A 536 -12.01 8.60 -37.87
N ARG A 537 -11.21 7.76 -38.55
CA ARG A 537 -11.30 6.29 -38.49
C ARG A 537 -10.12 5.74 -37.68
N ILE A 538 -10.38 5.16 -36.51
CA ILE A 538 -9.36 4.68 -35.56
C ILE A 538 -9.63 3.23 -35.12
N PRO A 539 -8.65 2.46 -34.61
CA PRO A 539 -8.94 1.15 -34.02
C PRO A 539 -9.91 1.23 -32.84
N HIS A 540 -10.85 0.29 -32.73
CA HIS A 540 -11.91 0.29 -31.69
C HIS A 540 -11.36 0.25 -30.25
N ASN A 541 -10.34 -0.57 -30.00
CA ASN A 541 -9.70 -0.80 -28.70
C ASN A 541 -8.33 -1.52 -28.91
N PRO A 542 -7.42 -1.54 -27.93
CA PRO A 542 -6.12 -2.22 -28.04
C PRO A 542 -6.16 -3.76 -28.04
N MET A 543 -7.28 -4.39 -27.67
CA MET A 543 -7.35 -5.86 -27.52
C MET A 543 -7.54 -6.59 -28.86
N ILE A 544 -7.94 -5.87 -29.92
CA ILE A 544 -7.97 -6.32 -31.31
C ILE A 544 -6.66 -6.00 -32.07
N ASN A 545 -6.41 -6.67 -33.19
CA ASN A 545 -5.13 -6.58 -33.91
C ASN A 545 -4.76 -5.16 -34.34
N SER A 546 -5.70 -4.36 -34.85
CA SER A 546 -5.43 -2.98 -35.28
C SER A 546 -5.03 -2.05 -34.12
N GLY A 547 -5.66 -2.19 -32.95
CA GLY A 547 -5.29 -1.42 -31.75
C GLY A 547 -3.97 -1.89 -31.13
N ALA A 548 -3.64 -3.17 -31.28
CA ALA A 548 -2.34 -3.70 -30.89
C ALA A 548 -1.21 -3.18 -31.80
N ILE A 549 -1.38 -3.23 -33.13
CA ILE A 549 -0.46 -2.62 -34.11
C ILE A 549 -0.27 -1.13 -33.82
N MET A 550 -1.35 -0.41 -33.49
CA MET A 550 -1.27 0.99 -33.04
C MET A 550 -0.44 1.13 -31.76
N SER A 551 -0.62 0.26 -30.76
CA SER A 551 0.19 0.25 -29.54
C SER A 551 1.67 0.01 -29.86
N SER A 552 2.00 -0.96 -30.72
CA SER A 552 3.37 -1.23 -31.17
C SER A 552 3.99 0.00 -31.88
N SER A 553 3.20 0.77 -32.64
CA SER A 553 3.66 2.02 -33.29
C SER A 553 4.00 3.17 -32.31
N LEU A 554 3.47 3.12 -31.08
CA LEU A 554 3.64 4.17 -30.07
C LEU A 554 4.85 3.91 -29.17
N ILE A 555 5.13 2.66 -28.81
CA ILE A 555 6.18 2.28 -27.85
C ILE A 555 7.59 2.59 -28.38
N GLN A 556 8.34 3.40 -27.63
CA GLN A 556 9.77 3.69 -27.81
C GLN A 556 10.17 4.06 -29.25
N ARG A 557 9.28 4.73 -29.98
CA ARG A 557 9.38 5.00 -31.43
C ARG A 557 10.61 5.75 -31.93
N ASN A 558 11.40 6.34 -31.03
CA ASN A 558 12.65 7.04 -31.36
C ASN A 558 13.90 6.13 -31.28
N LEU A 559 13.73 4.87 -30.86
CA LEU A 559 14.79 3.86 -30.78
C LEU A 559 14.69 2.89 -31.98
N PRO A 560 15.79 2.24 -32.40
CA PRO A 560 15.73 1.18 -33.40
C PRO A 560 15.03 -0.08 -32.84
N LEU A 561 14.34 -0.83 -33.71
CA LEU A 561 13.58 -2.06 -33.41
C LEU A 561 14.17 -2.93 -32.30
N HIS A 562 15.45 -3.32 -32.39
CA HIS A 562 16.08 -4.20 -31.40
C HIS A 562 16.05 -3.66 -29.95
N GLN A 563 16.17 -2.34 -29.76
CA GLN A 563 16.09 -1.71 -28.43
C GLN A 563 14.64 -1.59 -27.96
N ARG A 564 13.69 -1.40 -28.89
CA ARG A 564 12.25 -1.44 -28.60
C ARG A 564 11.84 -2.83 -28.12
N PHE A 565 12.38 -3.89 -28.74
CA PHE A 565 12.15 -5.29 -28.33
C PHE A 565 12.85 -5.65 -27.00
N GLU A 566 14.11 -5.27 -26.80
CA GLU A 566 14.82 -5.47 -25.52
C GLU A 566 14.06 -4.79 -24.36
N TYR A 567 13.56 -3.57 -24.58
CA TYR A 567 12.75 -2.85 -23.60
C TYR A 567 11.45 -3.61 -23.26
N VAL A 568 10.73 -4.13 -24.26
CA VAL A 568 9.53 -4.96 -24.04
C VAL A 568 9.88 -6.21 -23.23
N MET A 569 10.89 -6.99 -23.65
CA MET A 569 11.33 -8.20 -22.94
C MET A 569 11.69 -7.91 -21.48
N LYS A 570 12.40 -6.81 -21.21
CA LYS A 570 12.78 -6.39 -19.86
C LYS A 570 11.58 -6.09 -18.96
N ILE A 571 10.56 -5.41 -19.50
CA ILE A 571 9.33 -5.12 -18.76
C ILE A 571 8.52 -6.38 -18.52
N TRP A 572 8.46 -7.29 -19.49
CA TRP A 572 7.86 -8.62 -19.33
C TRP A 572 8.54 -9.44 -18.23
N GLY A 573 9.87 -9.53 -18.23
CA GLY A 573 10.62 -10.22 -17.17
C GLY A 573 10.31 -9.65 -15.78
N ALA A 574 10.30 -8.31 -15.65
CA ALA A 574 9.98 -7.65 -14.38
C ALA A 574 8.54 -7.91 -13.90
N LEU A 575 7.56 -8.06 -14.79
CA LEU A 575 6.18 -8.48 -14.46
C LEU A 575 6.12 -9.95 -14.04
N CYS A 576 6.91 -10.82 -14.68
CA CYS A 576 7.04 -12.24 -14.34
C CYS A 576 7.92 -12.50 -13.10
N GLY A 577 8.32 -11.46 -12.35
CA GLY A 577 9.15 -11.59 -11.14
C GLY A 577 10.62 -11.87 -11.39
N ASP A 578 11.17 -11.25 -12.45
CA ASP A 578 12.51 -11.50 -13.01
C ASP A 578 12.70 -12.95 -13.52
N GLY A 579 11.58 -13.63 -13.81
CA GLY A 579 11.53 -14.96 -14.42
C GLY A 579 11.83 -14.98 -15.92
N SER A 580 12.13 -16.16 -16.45
CA SER A 580 12.49 -16.36 -17.86
C SER A 580 11.31 -16.13 -18.80
N VAL A 581 11.32 -15.00 -19.51
CA VAL A 581 10.51 -14.75 -20.70
C VAL A 581 11.41 -14.94 -21.93
N GLY A 582 10.98 -15.76 -22.87
CA GLY A 582 11.72 -16.10 -24.09
C GLY A 582 11.12 -15.49 -25.35
N PHE A 583 11.57 -15.98 -26.49
CA PHE A 583 11.12 -15.58 -27.83
C PHE A 583 11.23 -16.77 -28.79
N ASP A 584 10.20 -17.03 -29.59
CA ASP A 584 10.21 -18.04 -30.65
C ASP A 584 10.31 -17.38 -32.02
N ASN A 585 11.54 -17.33 -32.54
CA ASN A 585 11.81 -16.82 -33.87
C ASN A 585 11.13 -17.64 -34.99
N SER A 586 10.86 -18.93 -34.77
CA SER A 586 10.19 -19.76 -35.77
C SER A 586 8.70 -19.40 -35.90
N VAL A 587 8.02 -19.18 -34.77
CA VAL A 587 6.65 -18.64 -34.75
C VAL A 587 6.64 -17.24 -35.35
N CYS A 588 7.58 -16.37 -34.98
CA CYS A 588 7.65 -15.01 -35.53
C CYS A 588 7.77 -14.99 -37.06
N LEU A 589 8.61 -15.85 -37.63
CA LEU A 589 8.76 -15.99 -39.09
C LEU A 589 7.50 -16.57 -39.75
N SER A 590 6.86 -17.58 -39.13
CA SER A 590 5.63 -18.18 -39.67
C SER A 590 4.42 -17.24 -39.59
N GLU A 591 4.21 -16.55 -38.46
CA GLU A 591 3.23 -15.47 -38.31
C GLU A 591 3.43 -14.40 -39.39
N ARG A 592 4.65 -13.85 -39.50
CA ARG A 592 5.04 -12.88 -40.54
C ARG A 592 4.73 -13.36 -41.95
N SER A 593 4.97 -14.64 -42.26
CA SER A 593 4.71 -15.22 -43.58
C SER A 593 3.22 -15.42 -43.92
N SER A 594 2.35 -15.44 -42.90
CA SER A 594 0.90 -15.62 -43.01
C SER A 594 0.10 -14.33 -42.73
N ALA A 595 0.79 -13.20 -42.59
CA ALA A 595 0.27 -11.98 -41.97
C ALA A 595 -0.66 -11.11 -42.84
N ASP A 596 -1.17 -11.59 -43.97
CA ASP A 596 -1.95 -10.80 -44.96
C ASP A 596 -3.03 -9.93 -44.33
N ARG A 597 -3.78 -10.46 -43.35
CA ARG A 597 -4.81 -9.70 -42.62
C ARG A 597 -4.21 -8.54 -41.81
N ASN A 598 -3.08 -8.75 -41.14
CA ASN A 598 -2.41 -7.72 -40.34
C ASN A 598 -1.78 -6.64 -41.24
N CYS A 599 -1.20 -7.05 -42.38
CA CYS A 599 -0.75 -6.14 -43.43
C CYS A 599 -1.91 -5.27 -43.95
N CYS A 600 -3.06 -5.89 -44.26
CA CYS A 600 -4.26 -5.18 -44.71
C CYS A 600 -4.78 -4.18 -43.66
N LEU A 601 -4.87 -4.58 -42.39
CA LEU A 601 -5.20 -3.67 -41.28
C LEU A 601 -4.22 -2.49 -41.20
N GLY A 602 -2.92 -2.75 -41.34
CA GLY A 602 -1.87 -1.74 -41.34
C GLY A 602 -2.02 -0.72 -42.47
N TYR A 603 -2.26 -1.18 -43.71
CA TYR A 603 -2.49 -0.30 -44.85
C TYR A 603 -3.80 0.50 -44.70
N MET A 604 -4.87 -0.10 -44.18
CA MET A 604 -6.13 0.60 -43.87
C MET A 604 -5.95 1.67 -42.78
N MET A 605 -5.17 1.41 -41.73
CA MET A 605 -4.85 2.40 -40.69
C MET A 605 -3.97 3.55 -41.22
N ARG A 606 -3.16 3.29 -42.26
CA ARG A 606 -2.35 4.31 -42.95
C ARG A 606 -3.18 5.16 -43.91
N GLU A 607 -4.14 4.57 -44.62
CA GLU A 607 -5.12 5.28 -45.46
C GLU A 607 -6.12 6.09 -44.62
N ALA A 608 -6.45 5.63 -43.42
CA ALA A 608 -7.24 6.37 -42.44
C ALA A 608 -6.48 7.50 -41.71
N GLU A 609 -5.19 7.72 -42.01
CA GLU A 609 -4.30 8.73 -41.39
C GLU A 609 -4.26 8.68 -39.83
N CYS A 610 -4.60 7.54 -39.23
CA CYS A 610 -4.66 7.40 -37.77
C CYS A 610 -3.33 6.94 -37.13
N LEU A 611 -2.43 6.34 -37.91
CA LEU A 611 -1.06 6.06 -37.49
C LEU A 611 -0.35 7.39 -37.20
N PRO A 612 0.46 7.51 -36.12
CA PRO A 612 1.11 8.77 -35.79
C PRO A 612 2.20 9.14 -36.80
N ASP A 613 2.61 10.41 -36.80
CA ASP A 613 3.58 10.98 -37.75
C ASP A 613 4.86 10.12 -37.88
N HIS A 614 5.37 10.05 -39.12
CA HIS A 614 6.61 9.36 -39.52
C HIS A 614 6.71 7.86 -39.16
N THR A 615 5.59 7.18 -38.88
CA THR A 615 5.58 5.74 -38.58
C THR A 615 5.94 4.89 -39.81
N ASP A 616 7.03 4.12 -39.73
CA ASP A 616 7.27 3.01 -40.66
C ASP A 616 6.29 1.86 -40.33
N LEU A 617 5.45 1.51 -41.31
CA LEU A 617 4.44 0.47 -41.15
C LEU A 617 5.05 -0.94 -41.13
N MET A 618 6.12 -1.19 -41.88
CA MET A 618 6.73 -2.51 -41.97
C MET A 618 7.52 -2.82 -40.70
N GLU A 619 8.32 -1.87 -40.19
CA GLU A 619 8.98 -2.02 -38.87
C GLU A 619 7.94 -2.19 -37.75
N THR A 620 6.83 -1.45 -37.81
CA THR A 620 5.73 -1.58 -36.82
C THR A 620 5.06 -2.95 -36.87
N LEU A 621 4.86 -3.52 -38.06
CA LEU A 621 4.30 -4.88 -38.21
C LEU A 621 5.30 -5.94 -37.73
N GLU A 622 6.59 -5.81 -38.06
CA GLU A 622 7.64 -6.70 -37.56
C GLU A 622 7.68 -6.69 -36.03
N PHE A 623 7.69 -5.52 -35.40
CA PHE A 623 7.64 -5.36 -33.94
C PHE A 623 6.38 -5.97 -33.30
N TYR A 624 5.24 -5.90 -34.00
CA TYR A 624 3.99 -6.54 -33.56
C TYR A 624 4.08 -8.09 -33.60
N PHE A 625 4.70 -8.68 -34.63
CA PHE A 625 4.92 -10.14 -34.69
C PHE A 625 5.93 -10.60 -33.63
N GLU A 626 6.99 -9.81 -33.39
CA GLU A 626 7.93 -10.06 -32.30
C GLU A 626 7.22 -10.09 -30.93
N GLN A 627 6.34 -9.12 -30.66
CA GLN A 627 5.54 -9.05 -29.41
C GLN A 627 4.56 -10.21 -29.24
N CYS A 628 3.99 -10.76 -30.31
CA CYS A 628 3.13 -11.95 -30.24
C CYS A 628 3.92 -13.26 -30.06
N SER A 629 5.19 -13.29 -30.48
CA SER A 629 6.05 -14.48 -30.44
C SER A 629 6.98 -14.55 -29.22
N LEU A 630 6.79 -13.64 -28.25
CA LEU A 630 7.34 -13.79 -26.90
C LEU A 630 6.82 -15.10 -26.27
N THR A 631 7.66 -15.81 -25.52
CA THR A 631 7.29 -17.08 -24.89
C THR A 631 7.31 -17.01 -23.36
N ALA A 632 6.33 -17.65 -22.74
CA ALA A 632 6.21 -17.78 -21.29
C ALA A 632 5.50 -19.10 -20.96
N ASN A 633 5.58 -19.52 -19.70
CA ASN A 633 4.82 -20.66 -19.18
C ASN A 633 3.74 -20.20 -18.20
N CYS A 634 2.84 -21.11 -17.78
CA CYS A 634 1.73 -20.76 -16.89
C CYS A 634 2.21 -20.14 -15.58
N GLN A 635 3.34 -20.61 -15.03
CA GLN A 635 3.89 -20.07 -13.78
C GLN A 635 4.26 -18.60 -13.92
N ALA A 636 5.01 -18.23 -14.96
CA ALA A 636 5.39 -16.84 -15.25
C ALA A 636 4.16 -15.95 -15.54
N LEU A 637 3.22 -16.44 -16.36
CA LEU A 637 1.99 -15.71 -16.69
C LEU A 637 1.08 -15.50 -15.47
N SER A 638 1.05 -16.41 -14.50
CA SER A 638 0.30 -16.22 -13.25
C SER A 638 0.87 -15.07 -12.41
N VAL A 639 2.19 -14.90 -12.38
CA VAL A 639 2.88 -13.78 -11.68
C VAL A 639 2.66 -12.46 -12.41
N LEU A 640 2.63 -12.46 -13.75
CA LEU A 640 2.26 -11.29 -14.56
C LEU A 640 0.80 -10.88 -14.33
N ALA A 641 -0.14 -11.84 -14.30
CA ALA A 641 -1.55 -11.58 -13.99
C ALA A 641 -1.72 -11.03 -12.56
N ALA A 642 -1.01 -11.60 -11.58
CA ALA A 642 -0.97 -11.09 -10.22
C ALA A 642 -0.36 -9.67 -10.14
N SER A 643 0.62 -9.35 -10.99
CA SER A 643 1.19 -8.00 -11.12
C SER A 643 0.21 -6.97 -11.69
N LEU A 644 -0.85 -7.41 -12.38
CA LEU A 644 -1.99 -6.55 -12.73
C LEU A 644 -2.99 -6.47 -11.55
N ALA A 645 -3.25 -7.57 -10.85
CA ALA A 645 -4.13 -7.60 -9.67
C ALA A 645 -3.59 -6.76 -8.47
N THR A 646 -2.29 -6.52 -8.38
CA THR A 646 -1.65 -5.59 -7.43
C THR A 646 -1.68 -4.12 -7.88
N GLY A 647 -2.21 -3.81 -9.07
CA GLY A 647 -2.15 -2.46 -9.63
C GLY A 647 -0.75 -2.07 -10.12
N GLY A 648 0.01 -3.00 -10.70
CA GLY A 648 1.28 -2.73 -11.39
C GLY A 648 2.55 -2.99 -10.57
N VAL A 649 2.46 -3.79 -9.50
CA VAL A 649 3.59 -4.10 -8.59
C VAL A 649 3.82 -5.61 -8.59
N CYS A 650 4.99 -6.09 -8.99
CA CYS A 650 5.22 -7.53 -9.01
C CYS A 650 5.19 -8.09 -7.57
N PRO A 651 4.31 -9.07 -7.25
CA PRO A 651 4.16 -9.56 -5.88
C PRO A 651 5.45 -10.24 -5.38
N LEU A 652 6.23 -10.85 -6.28
CA LEU A 652 7.46 -11.58 -5.94
C LEU A 652 8.70 -10.70 -5.76
N THR A 653 8.66 -9.40 -6.10
CA THR A 653 9.82 -8.50 -5.99
C THR A 653 9.49 -7.16 -5.29
N ASN A 654 8.21 -6.90 -5.04
CA ASN A 654 7.65 -5.61 -4.61
C ASN A 654 8.09 -4.42 -5.49
N HIS A 655 8.58 -4.67 -6.72
CA HIS A 655 8.95 -3.62 -7.67
C HIS A 655 7.69 -3.09 -8.36
N ARG A 656 7.58 -1.77 -8.55
CA ARG A 656 6.51 -1.16 -9.35
C ARG A 656 6.95 -1.07 -10.81
N ILE A 657 6.24 -1.76 -11.70
CA ILE A 657 6.47 -1.73 -13.15
C ILE A 657 5.55 -0.69 -13.80
N PHE A 658 4.27 -0.67 -13.40
CA PHE A 658 3.25 0.24 -13.95
C PHE A 658 2.61 1.11 -12.87
N LYS A 659 2.05 2.26 -13.28
CA LYS A 659 1.15 3.07 -12.47
C LYS A 659 -0.18 2.32 -12.31
N ALA A 660 -0.81 2.44 -11.13
CA ALA A 660 -2.06 1.73 -10.88
C ALA A 660 -3.23 2.20 -11.79
N GLU A 661 -3.18 3.45 -12.29
CA GLU A 661 -4.12 3.97 -13.28
C GLU A 661 -3.98 3.29 -14.66
N THR A 662 -2.75 3.07 -15.14
CA THR A 662 -2.46 2.30 -16.37
C THR A 662 -3.09 0.91 -16.30
N VAL A 663 -2.93 0.25 -15.14
CA VAL A 663 -3.47 -1.09 -14.92
C VAL A 663 -4.99 -1.08 -14.77
N ARG A 664 -5.59 -0.11 -14.06
CA ARG A 664 -7.05 0.10 -14.01
C ARG A 664 -7.64 0.21 -15.42
N ASN A 665 -6.99 1.01 -16.27
CA ASN A 665 -7.38 1.23 -17.67
C ASN A 665 -7.27 -0.07 -18.49
N CYS A 666 -6.18 -0.84 -18.32
CA CYS A 666 -6.00 -2.13 -19.01
C CYS A 666 -7.03 -3.17 -18.56
N LEU A 667 -7.28 -3.34 -17.26
CA LEU A 667 -8.29 -4.28 -16.75
C LEU A 667 -9.70 -3.92 -17.23
N SER A 668 -10.01 -2.63 -17.37
CA SER A 668 -11.29 -2.17 -17.92
C SER A 668 -11.49 -2.62 -19.37
N LEU A 669 -10.43 -2.59 -20.18
CA LEU A 669 -10.44 -3.03 -21.58
C LEU A 669 -10.36 -4.56 -21.72
N MET A 670 -9.69 -5.26 -20.80
CA MET A 670 -9.72 -6.72 -20.72
C MET A 670 -11.12 -7.23 -20.38
N PHE A 671 -11.82 -6.56 -19.46
CA PHE A 671 -13.19 -6.89 -19.06
C PHE A 671 -14.20 -6.72 -20.22
N SER A 672 -14.08 -5.66 -21.04
CA SER A 672 -15.02 -5.38 -22.13
C SER A 672 -14.64 -5.98 -23.49
N CYS A 673 -13.34 -6.19 -23.78
CA CYS A 673 -12.84 -6.52 -25.12
C CYS A 673 -11.84 -7.69 -25.19
N GLY A 674 -11.46 -8.31 -24.06
CA GLY A 674 -10.31 -9.22 -24.03
C GLY A 674 -10.54 -10.64 -24.56
N MET A 675 -11.78 -11.12 -24.61
CA MET A 675 -12.14 -12.51 -24.96
C MET A 675 -12.77 -12.62 -26.36
N TYR A 676 -12.28 -11.81 -27.32
CA TYR A 676 -12.79 -11.77 -28.70
C TYR A 676 -14.31 -11.55 -28.74
N ASP A 677 -15.03 -12.15 -29.69
CA ASP A 677 -16.50 -12.12 -29.81
C ASP A 677 -17.22 -12.57 -28.52
N ALA A 678 -16.57 -13.41 -27.69
CA ALA A 678 -17.13 -13.88 -26.43
C ALA A 678 -17.04 -12.84 -25.28
N SER A 679 -16.40 -11.69 -25.46
CA SER A 679 -16.18 -10.69 -24.38
C SER A 679 -17.48 -10.23 -23.69
N GLY A 680 -18.56 -10.02 -24.45
CA GLY A 680 -19.87 -9.68 -23.89
C GLY A 680 -20.48 -10.82 -23.06
N THR A 681 -20.34 -12.06 -23.52
CA THR A 681 -20.81 -13.25 -22.79
C THR A 681 -19.95 -13.55 -21.56
N TRP A 682 -18.64 -13.33 -21.65
CA TRP A 682 -17.68 -13.52 -20.57
C TRP A 682 -17.87 -12.52 -19.44
N SER A 683 -17.97 -11.22 -19.75
CA SER A 683 -18.28 -10.17 -18.76
C SER A 683 -19.67 -10.33 -18.13
N TYR A 684 -20.60 -11.03 -18.78
CA TYR A 684 -21.91 -11.38 -18.22
C TYR A 684 -21.91 -12.64 -17.35
N ARG A 685 -21.24 -13.72 -17.77
CA ARG A 685 -21.28 -15.03 -17.09
C ARG A 685 -20.17 -15.26 -16.05
N VAL A 686 -18.99 -14.66 -16.26
CA VAL A 686 -17.80 -14.85 -15.43
C VAL A 686 -17.41 -13.56 -14.70
N GLY A 687 -17.48 -12.41 -15.38
CA GLY A 687 -17.29 -11.11 -14.75
C GLY A 687 -15.85 -10.77 -14.31
N ILE A 688 -14.86 -11.53 -14.77
CA ILE A 688 -13.43 -11.33 -14.44
C ILE A 688 -12.69 -10.79 -15.68
N PRO A 689 -11.82 -9.76 -15.57
CA PRO A 689 -10.98 -9.32 -16.69
C PRO A 689 -10.05 -10.43 -17.18
N ALA A 690 -10.07 -10.73 -18.47
CA ALA A 690 -9.25 -11.80 -19.07
C ALA A 690 -8.79 -11.43 -20.48
N LYS A 691 -7.76 -12.11 -20.99
CA LYS A 691 -7.32 -12.07 -22.39
C LYS A 691 -6.90 -13.47 -22.80
N SER A 692 -7.50 -14.00 -23.87
CA SER A 692 -7.12 -15.29 -24.48
C SER A 692 -6.07 -15.10 -25.60
N GLY A 693 -5.24 -16.12 -25.83
CA GLY A 693 -4.29 -16.20 -26.94
C GLY A 693 -4.91 -16.88 -28.17
N VAL A 694 -4.05 -17.48 -29.00
CA VAL A 694 -4.43 -18.48 -30.02
C VAL A 694 -3.57 -19.77 -29.92
N SER A 695 -2.61 -19.76 -29.00
CA SER A 695 -1.83 -20.88 -28.47
C SER A 695 -2.58 -21.68 -27.40
N GLY A 696 -3.72 -21.15 -26.94
CA GLY A 696 -4.38 -21.41 -25.66
C GLY A 696 -5.02 -20.13 -25.11
#